data_AF-A0A3N5NYS5-F1
#
_entry.id   AF-A0A3N5NYS5-F1
#
_cell.length_a   1.000
_cell.length_b   1.000
_cell.length_c   1.000
_cell.angle_alpha   90.00
_cell.angle_beta   90.00
_cell.angle_gamma   90.00
#
_symmetry.space_group_name_H-M   'P 1'
#
loop_
_entity.id
_entity.type
_entity.pdbx_description
1 polymer ?
#
loop_
_entity_poly.entity_id
_entity_poly.type
_entity_poly.pdbx_seq_one_letter_code
_entity_poly.pdbx_strand_id
1 'polypeptide(L)'
;KARSALVELLMADHPAPCIRQQNSGDCELEALAAELSVPSPRYPRRLSARGRDDSSLSIAVDHESCILCDRCIRGCDDVKKNLVLGRTNKGFGAGVAFDLNTPMGSSTCVSCGECMVSCPTGALTNKRVVGTELGGGEPLQIEELVDLPVFDGVSGTFLALNQGAVVKRHFKAGDVICREGEFGSTAFYITEGSVDVFISTPIKHVRQESASSGWFSRIRSLLADRGEHTRAEETGNRWIPIDAPVDLPYDNPIARLGPGDLFGEMTCMSFHPRSATVRAATDCTALEMLRNVLDILQKNKTFRARLDETYRQRALENHLRSVPVLAGLSSEFIEYLRNRVELIRYSPGEVIVRQGEAADAFYLVRLGFVKVTESHPGGDLVLAYIARGGYFGEIGLLGGGVRTATCSALDHVEAVKISGEDFRKLIAAFPNIRGEFERVANERLAQNRVRQQSTDSVELDDFLAQGLMQAQSLLVLDLEKCTRCDQCVNACADAHDGVTRLVREGLRFDKYLVATSCRQCRDPLCMVGCPVGSIRRRNSLEVIIEDWCIGCGLCASNCPYGNISMHSFAVETADPAQPSRKVASTRRKATGCDLCTDQAEPSCVYACPHDAAHRVEPLTFFGSKFGLRAESRAGTAPVAAAANERGVDATSK
;
A
#
# COMPACT_ATOMS: atom_id res chain seq x y z
N LYS A 1 20.99 41.06 31.45
CA LYS A 1 21.65 42.06 30.57
C LYS A 1 22.13 41.45 29.25
N ALA A 2 23.02 40.44 29.24
CA ALA A 2 23.51 39.83 27.98
C ALA A 2 22.40 39.20 27.09
N ARG A 3 21.45 38.47 27.68
CA ARG A 3 20.33 37.85 26.95
C ARG A 3 19.42 38.88 26.25
N SER A 4 19.14 40.00 26.93
CA SER A 4 18.33 41.10 26.38
C SER A 4 19.04 41.79 25.20
N ALA A 5 20.36 42.00 25.27
CA ALA A 5 21.14 42.54 24.16
C ALA A 5 21.17 41.62 22.93
N LEU A 6 21.25 40.30 23.12
CA LEU A 6 21.18 39.33 22.02
C LEU A 6 19.80 39.33 21.35
N VAL A 7 18.73 39.36 22.15
CA VAL A 7 17.35 39.43 21.62
C VAL A 7 17.13 40.76 20.88
N GLU A 8 17.65 41.87 21.39
CA GLU A 8 17.61 43.16 20.70
C GLU A 8 18.31 43.11 19.33
N LEU A 9 19.46 42.45 19.22
CA LEU A 9 20.16 42.26 17.95
C LEU A 9 19.36 41.41 16.96
N LEU A 10 18.70 40.34 17.43
CA LEU A 10 17.84 39.52 16.57
C LEU A 10 16.60 40.30 16.12
N MET A 11 16.01 41.09 17.02
CA MET A 11 14.87 41.96 16.72
C MET A 11 15.22 43.09 15.75
N ALA A 12 16.47 43.56 15.71
CA ALA A 12 16.90 44.58 14.75
C ALA A 12 16.77 44.13 13.29
N ASP A 13 16.98 42.84 13.04
CA ASP A 13 16.90 42.24 11.71
C ASP A 13 15.58 41.52 11.42
N HIS A 14 14.72 41.35 12.44
CA HIS A 14 13.43 40.68 12.33
C HIS A 14 12.32 41.71 12.12
N PRO A 15 11.46 41.57 11.09
CA PRO A 15 10.29 42.43 10.96
C PRO A 15 9.38 42.22 12.16
N ALA A 16 9.03 43.28 12.88
CA ALA A 16 8.14 43.23 14.04
C ALA A 16 6.97 44.22 13.83
N PRO A 17 5.70 43.77 13.86
CA PRO A 17 5.28 42.37 13.99
C PRO A 17 5.55 41.56 12.72
N CYS A 18 6.08 40.34 12.85
CA CYS A 18 6.29 39.42 11.72
C CYS A 18 4.98 38.75 11.28
N ILE A 19 4.99 38.07 10.13
CA ILE A 19 3.80 37.38 9.60
C ILE A 19 3.26 36.35 10.60
N ARG A 20 4.13 35.62 11.30
CA ARG A 20 3.70 34.65 12.33
C ARG A 20 3.04 35.35 13.52
N GLN A 21 3.60 36.46 14.00
CA GLN A 21 2.98 37.23 15.08
C GLN A 21 1.63 37.82 14.66
N GLN A 22 1.52 38.33 13.43
CA GLN A 22 0.28 38.86 12.88
C GLN A 22 -0.80 37.76 12.73
N ASN A 23 -0.41 36.55 12.34
CA ASN A 23 -1.36 35.47 12.05
C ASN A 23 -1.79 34.69 13.30
N SER A 24 -0.89 34.42 14.24
CA SER A 24 -1.14 33.50 15.36
C SER A 24 -0.67 33.99 16.72
N GLY A 25 0.04 35.10 16.77
CA GLY A 25 0.55 35.65 18.03
C GLY A 25 1.59 34.77 18.74
N ASP A 26 2.10 33.73 18.10
CA ASP A 26 2.96 32.69 18.69
C ASP A 26 4.43 32.78 18.22
N CYS A 27 4.89 33.95 17.78
CA CYS A 27 6.30 34.14 17.43
C CYS A 27 7.17 34.07 18.70
N GLU A 28 8.01 33.03 18.80
CA GLU A 28 8.86 32.80 19.99
C GLU A 28 9.82 33.97 20.24
N LEU A 29 10.32 34.61 19.17
CA LEU A 29 11.26 35.73 19.31
C LEU A 29 10.57 36.98 19.85
N GLU A 30 9.38 37.31 19.33
CA GLU A 30 8.62 38.47 19.80
C GLU A 30 8.09 38.26 21.23
N ALA A 31 7.64 37.04 21.56
CA ALA A 31 7.27 36.68 22.92
C ALA A 31 8.46 36.84 23.90
N LEU A 32 9.65 36.39 23.49
CA LEU A 32 10.87 36.55 24.28
C LEU A 32 11.31 38.02 24.41
N ALA A 33 11.13 38.83 23.36
CA ALA A 33 11.41 40.26 23.40
C ALA A 33 10.48 40.98 24.40
N ALA A 34 9.19 40.62 24.40
CA ALA A 34 8.21 41.14 25.36
C ALA A 34 8.56 40.74 26.80
N GLU A 35 8.88 39.46 27.05
CA GLU A 35 9.29 38.95 28.37
C GLU A 35 10.50 39.72 28.91
N LEU A 36 11.49 39.98 28.04
CA LEU A 36 12.72 40.67 28.42
C LEU A 36 12.62 42.20 28.39
N SER A 37 11.43 42.76 28.13
CA SER A 37 11.17 44.19 28.01
C SER A 37 12.15 44.88 27.05
N VAL A 38 12.48 44.21 25.94
CA VAL A 38 13.35 44.75 24.90
C VAL A 38 12.56 45.80 24.10
N PRO A 39 12.95 47.09 24.15
CA PRO A 39 12.27 48.14 23.39
C PRO A 39 12.57 47.99 21.88
N SER A 40 12.04 48.89 21.06
CA SER A 40 12.41 48.97 19.63
C SER A 40 13.94 48.93 19.46
N PRO A 41 14.47 48.15 18.50
CA PRO A 41 15.90 47.91 18.39
C PRO A 41 16.69 49.21 18.19
N ARG A 42 17.77 49.41 18.97
CA ARG A 42 18.69 50.55 18.76
C ARG A 42 19.63 50.37 17.58
N TYR A 43 19.73 49.15 17.07
CA TYR A 43 20.58 48.80 15.94
C TYR A 43 19.82 49.00 14.62
N PRO A 44 20.48 49.51 13.58
CA PRO A 44 19.85 49.65 12.27
C PRO A 44 19.55 48.27 11.68
N ARG A 45 18.42 48.16 10.98
CA ARG A 45 18.06 46.97 10.20
C ARG A 45 19.07 46.76 9.07
N ARG A 46 19.22 45.51 8.63
CA ARG A 46 19.96 45.13 7.42
C ARG A 46 19.69 46.05 6.21
N LEU A 47 20.77 46.42 5.53
CA LEU A 47 20.74 47.28 4.33
C LEU A 47 20.23 46.55 3.07
N SER A 48 20.40 45.23 2.99
CA SER A 48 19.96 44.42 1.85
C SER A 48 18.85 43.46 2.25
N ALA A 49 17.73 43.52 1.52
CA ALA A 49 16.67 42.53 1.67
C ALA A 49 17.12 41.16 1.15
N ARG A 50 16.85 40.10 1.92
CA ARG A 50 17.05 38.69 1.55
C ARG A 50 15.87 38.12 0.77
N GLY A 51 14.75 38.84 0.73
CA GLY A 51 13.62 38.56 -0.15
C GLY A 51 12.67 37.47 0.33
N ARG A 52 11.69 37.15 -0.51
CA ARG A 52 10.67 36.12 -0.29
C ARG A 52 10.72 35.12 -1.41
N ASP A 53 10.43 33.87 -1.10
CA ASP A 53 10.29 32.79 -2.05
C ASP A 53 8.95 32.10 -1.83
N ASP A 54 8.11 32.19 -2.86
CA ASP A 54 6.75 31.66 -2.89
C ASP A 54 6.56 30.61 -3.99
N SER A 55 7.68 30.04 -4.48
CA SER A 55 7.72 29.07 -5.58
C SER A 55 7.15 27.70 -5.22
N SER A 56 7.16 27.32 -3.93
CA SER A 56 6.57 26.05 -3.49
C SER A 56 5.05 26.17 -3.34
N LEU A 57 4.35 25.07 -3.65
CA LEU A 57 2.90 24.95 -3.49
C LEU A 57 2.45 24.87 -2.02
N SER A 58 3.36 24.45 -1.13
CA SER A 58 3.05 24.11 0.26
C SER A 58 3.83 24.93 1.29
N ILE A 59 4.97 25.52 0.89
CA ILE A 59 5.86 26.26 1.80
C ILE A 59 6.09 27.67 1.27
N ALA A 60 5.75 28.67 2.07
CA ALA A 60 6.12 30.07 1.86
C ALA A 60 7.38 30.39 2.68
N VAL A 61 8.36 31.04 2.05
CA VAL A 61 9.62 31.41 2.67
C VAL A 61 9.75 32.93 2.70
N ASP A 62 9.92 33.46 3.91
CA ASP A 62 10.23 34.86 4.15
C ASP A 62 11.62 34.98 4.77
N HIS A 63 12.64 35.20 3.92
CA HIS A 63 14.01 35.30 4.38
C HIS A 63 14.26 36.55 5.25
N GLU A 64 13.38 37.55 5.16
CA GLU A 64 13.37 38.71 6.06
C GLU A 64 13.07 38.32 7.51
N SER A 65 12.15 37.38 7.71
CA SER A 65 11.77 36.90 9.04
C SER A 65 12.81 35.91 9.63
N CYS A 66 13.83 35.52 8.86
CA CYS A 66 14.81 34.51 9.25
C CYS A 66 15.92 35.06 10.16
N ILE A 67 16.00 34.50 11.37
CA ILE A 67 17.01 34.84 12.38
C ILE A 67 18.24 33.92 12.36
N LEU A 68 18.34 33.03 11.37
CA LEU A 68 19.47 32.10 11.21
C LEU A 68 19.76 31.26 12.46
N CYS A 69 18.72 30.69 13.06
CA CYS A 69 18.83 29.81 14.24
C CYS A 69 19.11 28.34 13.92
N ASP A 70 19.15 27.98 12.63
CA ASP A 70 19.38 26.63 12.10
C ASP A 70 18.40 25.53 12.52
N ARG A 71 17.33 25.88 13.25
CA ARG A 71 16.29 24.90 13.63
C ARG A 71 15.64 24.22 12.43
N CYS A 72 15.40 24.97 11.34
CA CYS A 72 14.84 24.42 10.11
C CYS A 72 15.81 23.45 9.39
N ILE A 73 17.12 23.73 9.41
CA ILE A 73 18.16 22.87 8.85
C ILE A 73 18.21 21.56 9.66
N ARG A 74 18.28 21.65 10.99
CA ARG A 74 18.26 20.47 11.86
C ARG A 74 16.97 19.67 11.73
N GLY A 75 15.82 20.31 11.55
CA GLY A 75 14.57 19.62 11.23
C GLY A 75 14.66 18.83 9.91
N CYS A 76 15.23 19.42 8.86
CA CYS A 76 15.43 18.75 7.58
C CYS A 76 16.39 17.55 7.68
N ASP A 77 17.49 17.72 8.42
CA ASP A 77 18.63 16.80 8.41
C ASP A 77 18.57 15.77 9.55
N ASP A 78 18.39 16.24 10.78
CA ASP A 78 18.43 15.41 11.96
C ASP A 78 17.14 14.61 12.12
N VAL A 79 15.99 15.25 11.86
CA VAL A 79 14.66 14.65 12.08
C VAL A 79 14.17 13.91 10.84
N LYS A 80 14.25 14.53 9.65
CA LYS A 80 13.69 13.94 8.42
C LYS A 80 14.69 13.30 7.48
N LYS A 81 16.00 13.52 7.67
CA LYS A 81 17.07 12.96 6.83
C LYS A 81 16.94 13.33 5.34
N ASN A 82 16.34 14.48 5.05
CA ASN A 82 16.12 14.93 3.66
C ASN A 82 17.32 15.71 3.09
N LEU A 83 18.11 16.39 3.93
CA LEU A 83 19.36 17.08 3.53
C LEU A 83 19.17 18.20 2.48
N VAL A 84 18.01 18.87 2.49
CA VAL A 84 17.64 19.89 1.50
C VAL A 84 18.03 21.30 1.96
N LEU A 85 17.99 21.59 3.26
CA LEU A 85 18.20 22.93 3.79
C LEU A 85 19.67 23.12 4.22
N GLY A 86 20.24 24.28 3.88
CA GLY A 86 21.60 24.64 4.31
C GLY A 86 21.76 26.14 4.57
N ARG A 87 22.98 26.56 4.90
CA ARG A 87 23.37 27.97 4.92
C ARG A 87 24.06 28.36 3.62
N THR A 88 23.84 29.58 3.18
CA THR A 88 24.56 30.20 2.08
C THR A 88 25.12 31.57 2.48
N ASN A 89 26.11 32.04 1.73
CA ASN A 89 26.76 33.36 1.85
C ASN A 89 27.39 33.65 3.23
N LYS A 90 27.85 34.90 3.42
CA LYS A 90 28.47 35.40 4.66
C LYS A 90 28.02 36.83 4.96
N GLY A 91 28.20 37.27 6.20
CA GLY A 91 27.84 38.63 6.64
C GLY A 91 26.36 38.93 6.42
N PHE A 92 26.04 40.12 5.89
CA PHE A 92 24.66 40.52 5.63
C PHE A 92 23.95 39.66 4.57
N GLY A 93 24.69 39.03 3.66
CA GLY A 93 24.16 38.11 2.67
C GLY A 93 23.81 36.72 3.22
N ALA A 94 24.17 36.40 4.46
CA ALA A 94 23.94 35.09 5.05
C ALA A 94 22.44 34.75 5.11
N GLY A 95 22.10 33.57 4.60
CA GLY A 95 20.73 33.11 4.43
C GLY A 95 20.59 31.60 4.58
N VAL A 96 19.36 31.14 4.74
CA VAL A 96 19.00 29.74 4.51
C VAL A 96 18.86 29.53 3.00
N ALA A 97 19.36 28.40 2.51
CA ALA A 97 19.31 27.98 1.12
C ALA A 97 18.66 26.59 0.99
N PHE A 98 18.13 26.30 -0.21
CA PHE A 98 17.59 25.00 -0.58
C PHE A 98 18.48 24.39 -1.67
N ASP A 99 18.94 23.15 -1.49
CA ASP A 99 19.96 22.50 -2.32
C ASP A 99 21.14 23.43 -2.64
N LEU A 100 21.36 23.74 -3.93
CA LEU A 100 22.36 24.66 -4.44
C LEU A 100 21.83 26.10 -4.52
N ASN A 101 21.11 26.52 -3.47
CA ASN A 101 20.46 27.83 -3.37
C ASN A 101 19.43 28.09 -4.49
N THR A 102 18.69 27.05 -4.88
CA THR A 102 17.56 27.16 -5.80
C THR A 102 16.30 27.62 -5.05
N PRO A 103 15.27 28.15 -5.74
CA PRO A 103 13.97 28.37 -5.13
C PRO A 103 13.39 27.08 -4.55
N MET A 104 12.68 27.17 -3.42
CA MET A 104 12.12 26.05 -2.67
C MET A 104 11.30 25.10 -3.56
N GLY A 105 10.44 25.64 -4.43
CA GLY A 105 9.61 24.83 -5.33
C GLY A 105 10.40 24.05 -6.38
N SER A 106 11.64 24.46 -6.66
CA SER A 106 12.57 23.81 -7.60
C SER A 106 13.64 22.98 -6.90
N SER A 107 13.57 22.86 -5.58
CA SER A 107 14.48 22.02 -4.79
C SER A 107 14.02 20.57 -4.72
N THR A 108 14.86 19.69 -4.17
CA THR A 108 14.55 18.29 -3.85
C THR A 108 13.60 18.14 -2.65
N CYS A 109 13.02 19.24 -2.15
CA CYS A 109 12.10 19.25 -1.03
C CYS A 109 10.87 18.36 -1.25
N VAL A 110 10.73 17.34 -0.41
CA VAL A 110 9.56 16.43 -0.39
C VAL A 110 8.34 17.01 0.33
N SER A 111 8.35 18.30 0.69
CA SER A 111 7.22 18.99 1.37
C SER A 111 6.76 18.35 2.70
N CYS A 112 7.67 17.71 3.46
CA CYS A 112 7.33 17.03 4.72
C CYS A 112 6.88 17.95 5.87
N GLY A 113 7.19 19.25 5.78
CA GLY A 113 6.76 20.31 6.68
C GLY A 113 7.52 20.49 8.00
N GLU A 114 8.55 19.68 8.27
CA GLU A 114 9.32 19.77 9.53
C GLU A 114 9.98 21.13 9.74
N CYS A 115 10.49 21.74 8.65
CA CYS A 115 11.14 23.04 8.69
C CYS A 115 10.19 24.17 9.10
N MET A 116 8.89 24.03 8.82
CA MET A 116 7.85 24.99 9.18
C MET A 116 7.48 24.87 10.66
N VAL A 117 7.33 23.64 11.15
CA VAL A 117 7.07 23.35 12.57
C VAL A 117 8.23 23.85 13.45
N SER A 118 9.47 23.68 12.97
CA SER A 118 10.68 24.05 13.71
C SER A 118 11.02 25.55 13.66
N CYS A 119 10.36 26.34 12.80
CA CYS A 119 10.73 27.74 12.56
C CYS A 119 10.17 28.68 13.63
N PRO A 120 10.98 29.30 14.51
CA PRO A 120 10.48 30.08 15.65
C PRO A 120 9.85 31.43 15.27
N THR A 121 10.13 31.94 14.07
CA THR A 121 9.75 33.30 13.62
C THR A 121 8.80 33.34 12.43
N GLY A 122 8.43 32.17 11.88
CA GLY A 122 7.64 32.09 10.64
C GLY A 122 8.39 32.49 9.37
N ALA A 123 9.73 32.39 9.37
CA ALA A 123 10.52 32.53 8.14
C ALA A 123 10.25 31.40 7.13
N LEU A 124 9.82 30.23 7.61
CA LEU A 124 9.29 29.15 6.79
C LEU A 124 7.91 28.82 7.35
N THR A 125 6.88 28.99 6.54
CA THR A 125 5.48 28.81 6.96
C THR A 125 4.70 28.03 5.93
N ASN A 126 3.62 27.38 6.36
CA ASN A 126 2.69 26.75 5.44
C ASN A 126 2.10 27.81 4.51
N LYS A 127 2.12 27.54 3.21
CA LYS A 127 1.35 28.32 2.26
C LYS A 127 -0.10 27.86 2.34
N ARG A 128 -1.06 28.80 2.28
CA ARG A 128 -2.45 28.44 2.05
C ARG A 128 -2.52 27.74 0.69
N VAL A 129 -2.87 26.46 0.68
CA VAL A 129 -3.07 25.74 -0.57
C VAL A 129 -4.29 26.36 -1.24
N VAL A 130 -4.09 27.04 -2.36
CA VAL A 130 -5.16 27.64 -3.16
C VAL A 130 -6.16 26.53 -3.53
N GLY A 131 -7.44 26.69 -3.15
CA GLY A 131 -8.50 25.71 -3.41
C GLY A 131 -8.83 24.72 -2.29
N THR A 132 -8.39 24.97 -1.05
CA THR A 132 -8.74 24.15 0.15
C THR A 132 -10.10 24.52 0.75
N GLU A 133 -11.15 24.56 -0.07
CA GLU A 133 -12.51 24.70 0.43
C GLU A 133 -13.27 23.42 0.16
N LEU A 134 -13.67 22.72 1.23
CA LEU A 134 -14.62 21.63 1.10
C LEU A 134 -15.99 22.22 0.74
N GLY A 135 -16.49 21.85 -0.42
CA GLY A 135 -17.83 22.23 -0.87
C GLY A 135 -18.90 21.52 -0.06
N GLY A 136 -19.86 22.29 0.47
CA GLY A 136 -20.93 21.79 1.33
C GLY A 136 -20.48 21.48 2.77
N GLY A 137 -21.43 21.45 3.71
CA GLY A 137 -21.14 21.36 5.14
C GLY A 137 -21.04 22.75 5.78
N GLU A 138 -21.06 22.78 7.11
CA GLU A 138 -20.93 24.01 7.89
C GLU A 138 -19.44 24.32 8.11
N PRO A 139 -18.91 25.43 7.57
CA PRO A 139 -17.53 25.80 7.80
C PRO A 139 -17.33 26.21 9.25
N LEU A 140 -16.32 25.66 9.90
CA LEU A 140 -15.96 25.99 11.28
C LEU A 140 -15.00 27.18 11.31
N GLN A 141 -15.23 28.10 12.24
CA GLN A 141 -14.29 29.18 12.50
C GLN A 141 -13.08 28.68 13.30
N ILE A 142 -12.01 29.48 13.33
CA ILE A 142 -10.75 29.09 13.96
C ILE A 142 -10.96 28.86 15.46
N GLU A 143 -11.75 29.71 16.10
CA GLU A 143 -12.09 29.63 17.53
C GLU A 143 -12.78 28.29 17.85
N GLU A 144 -13.70 27.85 16.99
CA GLU A 144 -14.39 26.56 17.13
C GLU A 144 -13.45 25.38 16.89
N LEU A 145 -12.51 25.49 15.93
CA LEU A 145 -11.53 24.43 15.66
C LEU A 145 -10.55 24.25 16.82
N VAL A 146 -10.09 25.34 17.43
CA VAL A 146 -9.14 25.30 18.56
C VAL A 146 -9.77 24.67 19.80
N ASP A 147 -11.06 24.87 20.02
CA ASP A 147 -11.77 24.32 21.18
C ASP A 147 -12.14 22.83 21.05
N LEU A 148 -12.03 22.26 19.85
CA LEU A 148 -12.33 20.86 19.62
C LEU A 148 -11.17 19.96 20.10
N PRO A 149 -11.44 18.94 20.94
CA PRO A 149 -10.39 18.08 21.50
C PRO A 149 -9.49 17.43 20.44
N VAL A 150 -10.04 17.15 19.25
CA VAL A 150 -9.27 16.55 18.14
C VAL A 150 -8.08 17.41 17.71
N PHE A 151 -8.14 18.74 17.90
CA PHE A 151 -7.09 19.69 17.53
C PHE A 151 -6.19 20.11 18.70
N ASP A 152 -6.31 19.47 19.88
CA ASP A 152 -5.46 19.76 21.04
C ASP A 152 -3.96 19.65 20.68
N GLY A 153 -3.23 20.76 20.81
CA GLY A 153 -1.80 20.84 20.49
C GLY A 153 -1.47 21.08 19.01
N VAL A 154 -2.48 21.36 18.18
CA VAL A 154 -2.29 21.89 16.82
C VAL A 154 -2.16 23.42 16.90
N SER A 155 -1.24 24.00 16.12
CA SER A 155 -1.04 25.45 16.09
C SER A 155 -2.26 26.17 15.52
N GLY A 156 -2.71 27.23 16.19
CA GLY A 156 -3.76 28.12 15.70
C GLY A 156 -3.42 28.76 14.35
N THR A 157 -2.14 29.05 14.08
CA THR A 157 -1.70 29.54 12.75
C THR A 157 -2.02 28.53 11.65
N PHE A 158 -1.77 27.26 11.95
CA PHE A 158 -2.00 26.19 10.99
C PHE A 158 -3.49 26.07 10.69
N LEU A 159 -4.35 26.11 11.72
CA LEU A 159 -5.80 26.05 11.53
C LEU A 159 -6.32 27.27 10.76
N ALA A 160 -5.79 28.47 11.05
CA ALA A 160 -6.13 29.69 10.31
C ALA A 160 -5.73 29.63 8.82
N LEU A 161 -4.53 29.13 8.52
CA LEU A 161 -4.03 28.99 7.15
C LEU A 161 -4.77 27.90 6.36
N ASN A 162 -5.44 26.98 7.05
CA ASN A 162 -6.22 25.89 6.46
C ASN A 162 -7.72 26.04 6.76
N GLN A 163 -8.19 27.27 6.99
CA GLN A 163 -9.61 27.56 7.14
C GLN A 163 -10.36 27.14 5.88
N GLY A 164 -11.42 26.34 6.05
CA GLY A 164 -12.16 25.70 4.95
C GLY A 164 -11.69 24.27 4.61
N ALA A 165 -10.55 23.83 5.15
CA ALA A 165 -10.06 22.45 5.00
C ALA A 165 -10.72 21.46 5.97
N VAL A 166 -11.53 21.97 6.90
CA VAL A 166 -12.38 21.20 7.83
C VAL A 166 -13.79 21.78 7.80
N VAL A 167 -14.78 20.92 7.60
CA VAL A 167 -16.20 21.29 7.67
C VAL A 167 -16.96 20.33 8.55
N LYS A 168 -17.97 20.83 9.26
CA LYS A 168 -18.91 20.00 10.01
C LYS A 168 -19.99 19.47 9.07
N ARG A 169 -20.22 18.16 9.10
CA ARG A 169 -21.26 17.46 8.34
C ARG A 169 -22.27 16.83 9.28
N HIS A 170 -23.55 16.99 8.93
CA HIS A 170 -24.65 16.32 9.59
C HIS A 170 -25.26 15.28 8.66
N PHE A 171 -25.42 14.07 9.17
CA PHE A 171 -26.01 12.92 8.48
C PHE A 171 -27.20 12.42 9.30
N LYS A 172 -28.31 12.14 8.63
CA LYS A 172 -29.47 11.50 9.26
C LYS A 172 -29.26 9.99 9.32
N ALA A 173 -29.89 9.33 10.29
CA ALA A 173 -29.89 7.87 10.35
C ALA A 173 -30.31 7.26 9.00
N GLY A 174 -29.47 6.37 8.47
CA GLY A 174 -29.64 5.75 7.15
C GLY A 174 -28.86 6.41 6.01
N ASP A 175 -28.33 7.63 6.18
CA ASP A 175 -27.56 8.32 5.14
C ASP A 175 -26.25 7.60 4.85
N VAL A 176 -25.92 7.45 3.57
CA VAL A 176 -24.64 6.89 3.14
C VAL A 176 -23.61 8.01 3.07
N ILE A 177 -22.57 7.90 3.89
CA ILE A 177 -21.50 8.92 4.02
C ILE A 177 -20.45 8.73 2.93
N CYS A 178 -20.05 7.49 2.68
CA CYS A 178 -19.20 7.12 1.56
C CYS A 178 -19.48 5.69 1.13
N ARG A 179 -19.19 5.35 -0.13
CA ARG A 179 -19.37 3.99 -0.66
C ARG A 179 -18.02 3.35 -0.94
N GLU A 180 -17.98 2.05 -0.72
CA GLU A 180 -16.85 1.21 -1.13
C GLU A 180 -16.51 1.46 -2.61
N GLY A 181 -15.22 1.59 -2.92
CA GLY A 181 -14.71 1.84 -4.26
C GLY A 181 -14.71 3.30 -4.70
N GLU A 182 -15.36 4.22 -3.97
CA GLU A 182 -15.32 5.65 -4.28
C GLU A 182 -13.92 6.23 -4.02
N PHE A 183 -13.44 7.10 -4.90
CA PHE A 183 -12.25 7.88 -4.60
C PHE A 183 -12.64 9.13 -3.82
N GLY A 184 -11.88 9.44 -2.78
CA GLY A 184 -12.07 10.63 -1.95
C GLY A 184 -10.73 11.23 -1.57
N SER A 185 -10.74 12.51 -1.20
CA SER A 185 -9.56 13.24 -0.72
C SER A 185 -9.69 13.66 0.75
N THR A 186 -10.76 13.21 1.41
CA THR A 186 -11.14 13.61 2.77
C THR A 186 -11.20 12.44 3.74
N ALA A 187 -11.04 12.74 5.02
CA ALA A 187 -11.33 11.83 6.12
C ALA A 187 -12.42 12.40 7.02
N PHE A 188 -13.08 11.54 7.77
CA PHE A 188 -14.18 11.89 8.66
C PHE A 188 -13.82 11.52 10.09
N TYR A 189 -13.95 12.47 11.01
CA TYR A 189 -13.83 12.25 12.45
C TYR A 189 -15.19 12.41 13.11
N ILE A 190 -15.68 11.36 13.79
CA ILE A 190 -17.02 11.35 14.38
C ILE A 190 -17.00 12.15 15.68
N THR A 191 -17.86 13.17 15.76
CA THR A 191 -18.04 13.97 16.97
C THR A 191 -19.26 13.52 17.78
N GLU A 192 -20.34 13.13 17.11
CA GLU A 192 -21.60 12.73 17.74
C GLU A 192 -22.29 11.65 16.89
N GLY A 193 -23.08 10.80 17.55
CA GLY A 193 -23.80 9.71 16.88
C GLY A 193 -22.92 8.51 16.57
N SER A 194 -23.45 7.61 15.73
CA SER A 194 -22.76 6.39 15.33
C SER A 194 -22.99 6.08 13.86
N VAL A 195 -22.01 5.41 13.27
CA VAL A 195 -22.05 4.95 11.89
C VAL A 195 -21.78 3.45 11.84
N ASP A 196 -22.46 2.79 10.92
CA ASP A 196 -22.30 1.39 10.62
C ASP A 196 -21.47 1.24 9.34
N VAL A 197 -20.45 0.40 9.40
CA VAL A 197 -19.59 0.06 8.27
C VAL A 197 -20.14 -1.18 7.60
N PHE A 198 -20.28 -1.13 6.28
CA PHE A 198 -20.78 -2.20 5.42
C PHE A 198 -19.77 -2.45 4.32
N ILE A 199 -19.56 -3.72 3.97
CA ILE A 199 -18.88 -4.09 2.73
C ILE A 199 -19.95 -4.71 1.83
N SER A 200 -20.01 -4.23 0.60
CA SER A 200 -20.90 -4.79 -0.41
C SER A 200 -20.06 -5.58 -1.38
N THR A 201 -20.27 -6.89 -1.45
CA THR A 201 -19.68 -7.73 -2.50
C THR A 201 -20.69 -7.91 -3.63
N PRO A 202 -20.90 -6.97 -4.56
CA PRO A 202 -21.56 -7.38 -5.79
C PRO A 202 -20.55 -8.34 -6.44
N ILE A 203 -20.85 -9.62 -6.62
CA ILE A 203 -21.59 -10.06 -7.79
C ILE A 203 -21.91 -11.57 -7.64
N LYS A 204 -23.20 -11.92 -7.61
CA LYS A 204 -23.69 -13.18 -8.19
C LYS A 204 -23.10 -13.31 -9.57
N HIS A 205 -22.31 -14.36 -9.85
CA HIS A 205 -21.83 -14.74 -11.19
C HIS A 205 -22.55 -13.99 -12.32
N VAL A 206 -21.91 -12.97 -12.89
CA VAL A 206 -22.39 -12.42 -14.17
C VAL A 206 -22.01 -13.47 -15.21
N ARG A 207 -22.89 -14.45 -15.38
CA ARG A 207 -22.97 -15.17 -16.65
C ARG A 207 -23.31 -14.10 -17.69
N GLN A 208 -22.36 -13.76 -18.54
CA GLN A 208 -22.72 -13.21 -19.83
C GLN A 208 -23.44 -14.31 -20.59
N GLU A 209 -24.73 -14.16 -20.80
CA GLU A 209 -25.36 -14.84 -21.93
C GLU A 209 -24.77 -14.18 -23.19
N SER A 210 -23.84 -14.88 -23.83
CA SER A 210 -23.33 -14.47 -25.15
C SER A 210 -24.50 -14.47 -26.13
N ALA A 211 -24.93 -13.29 -26.58
CA ALA A 211 -25.84 -13.18 -27.71
C ALA A 211 -25.07 -13.46 -29.02
N SER A 212 -25.69 -14.31 -29.84
CA SER A 212 -25.31 -14.82 -31.16
C SER A 212 -24.15 -15.81 -31.24
N SER A 213 -24.42 -17.09 -30.97
CA SER A 213 -23.73 -18.19 -31.66
C SER A 213 -24.77 -19.21 -32.16
N GLY A 214 -24.67 -19.56 -33.44
CA GLY A 214 -25.66 -20.35 -34.18
C GLY A 214 -25.88 -21.75 -33.61
N TRP A 215 -27.04 -22.33 -33.93
CA TRP A 215 -27.56 -23.57 -33.33
C TRP A 215 -26.61 -24.79 -33.39
N PHE A 216 -25.63 -24.79 -34.31
CA PHE A 216 -24.65 -25.87 -34.47
C PHE A 216 -23.52 -25.88 -33.42
N SER A 217 -23.24 -24.79 -32.69
CA SER A 217 -22.18 -24.77 -31.65
C SER A 217 -22.60 -25.47 -30.35
N ARG A 218 -23.90 -25.44 -30.04
CA ARG A 218 -24.50 -26.03 -28.83
C ARG A 218 -24.38 -27.56 -28.76
N ILE A 219 -24.30 -28.24 -29.90
CA ILE A 219 -24.16 -29.70 -29.94
C ILE A 219 -22.75 -30.15 -29.55
N ARG A 220 -21.70 -29.34 -29.80
CA ARG A 220 -20.34 -29.64 -29.36
C ARG A 220 -20.11 -29.38 -27.87
N SER A 221 -20.78 -28.38 -27.27
CA SER A 221 -20.64 -28.10 -25.84
C SER A 221 -21.39 -29.08 -24.93
N LEU A 222 -22.30 -29.89 -25.48
CA LEU A 222 -22.99 -30.97 -24.74
C LEU A 222 -22.20 -32.28 -24.70
N LEU A 223 -21.17 -32.44 -25.54
CA LEU A 223 -20.34 -33.65 -25.64
C LEU A 223 -19.00 -33.53 -24.92
N ALA A 224 -18.60 -32.32 -24.52
CA ALA A 224 -17.46 -32.11 -23.66
C ALA A 224 -17.97 -31.96 -22.22
N ASP A 225 -17.95 -33.07 -21.48
CA ASP A 225 -18.12 -33.06 -20.04
C ASP A 225 -16.97 -32.25 -19.42
N ARG A 226 -17.15 -30.94 -19.31
CA ARG A 226 -16.31 -30.08 -18.49
C ARG A 226 -16.72 -30.33 -17.05
N GLY A 227 -16.23 -31.43 -16.49
CA GLY A 227 -16.32 -31.70 -15.07
C GLY A 227 -15.84 -30.48 -14.30
N GLU A 228 -16.68 -29.98 -13.41
CA GLU A 228 -16.28 -29.00 -12.40
C GLU A 228 -15.15 -29.62 -11.57
N HIS A 229 -13.91 -29.23 -11.84
CA HIS A 229 -12.80 -29.53 -10.96
C HIS A 229 -12.86 -28.61 -9.73
N THR A 230 -13.86 -28.80 -8.89
CA THR A 230 -13.78 -28.34 -7.51
C THR A 230 -12.83 -29.29 -6.79
N ARG A 231 -11.61 -28.82 -6.48
CA ARG A 231 -10.72 -29.56 -5.57
C ARG A 231 -11.31 -29.50 -4.17
N ALA A 232 -11.20 -30.59 -3.41
CA ALA A 232 -11.67 -30.68 -2.02
C ALA A 232 -11.12 -29.58 -1.09
N GLU A 233 -10.02 -28.93 -1.48
CA GLU A 233 -9.38 -27.78 -0.81
C GLU A 233 -10.18 -26.46 -0.96
N GLU A 234 -11.16 -26.38 -1.86
CA GLU A 234 -12.04 -25.20 -2.06
C GLU A 234 -13.26 -25.18 -1.13
N THR A 235 -13.37 -26.13 -0.20
CA THR A 235 -14.43 -26.17 0.81
C THR A 235 -14.12 -25.31 2.06
N GLY A 236 -12.97 -24.63 2.08
CA GLY A 236 -12.63 -23.66 3.12
C GLY A 236 -13.25 -22.29 2.85
N ASN A 237 -13.83 -21.67 3.88
CA ASN A 237 -14.46 -20.34 3.84
C ASN A 237 -13.67 -19.31 3.01
N ARG A 238 -14.40 -18.56 2.18
CA ARG A 238 -13.90 -17.62 1.18
C ARG A 238 -13.74 -16.21 1.77
N TRP A 239 -12.52 -15.87 2.23
CA TRP A 239 -12.22 -14.57 2.86
C TRP A 239 -11.86 -13.47 1.84
N ILE A 240 -12.51 -12.31 1.96
CA ILE A 240 -12.19 -11.04 1.26
C ILE A 240 -11.85 -9.97 2.31
N PRO A 241 -10.61 -9.46 2.41
CA PRO A 241 -10.23 -8.59 3.53
C PRO A 241 -10.38 -7.09 3.22
N ILE A 242 -11.28 -6.36 3.92
CA ILE A 242 -11.19 -4.89 4.18
C ILE A 242 -11.78 -4.51 5.57
N ASP A 243 -11.54 -3.29 6.07
CA ASP A 243 -11.38 -2.71 7.42
C ASP A 243 -12.35 -3.03 8.58
N ALA A 244 -13.05 -4.17 8.57
CA ALA A 244 -13.54 -4.81 9.78
C ALA A 244 -13.27 -6.34 9.73
N PRO A 245 -13.41 -7.08 10.84
CA PRO A 245 -12.53 -8.22 11.09
C PRO A 245 -13.32 -9.55 11.18
N VAL A 246 -14.15 -9.89 10.20
CA VAL A 246 -14.77 -11.24 10.07
C VAL A 246 -15.33 -11.44 8.64
N ASP A 247 -15.34 -12.67 8.11
CA ASP A 247 -16.27 -13.10 7.05
C ASP A 247 -17.59 -13.43 7.72
N LEU A 248 -18.64 -12.67 7.41
CA LEU A 248 -19.98 -12.90 7.94
C LEU A 248 -21.07 -12.49 6.94
N PRO A 249 -22.28 -13.05 7.08
CA PRO A 249 -23.31 -13.06 6.04
C PRO A 249 -23.81 -11.68 5.62
N TYR A 250 -24.31 -11.65 4.39
CA TYR A 250 -24.95 -10.50 3.74
C TYR A 250 -26.05 -9.90 4.65
N ASP A 251 -26.05 -8.57 4.77
CA ASP A 251 -27.03 -7.70 5.45
C ASP A 251 -26.75 -7.25 6.91
N ASN A 252 -25.58 -7.55 7.51
CA ASN A 252 -25.23 -7.05 8.86
C ASN A 252 -24.01 -6.10 8.84
N PRO A 253 -23.99 -5.00 9.63
CA PRO A 253 -22.83 -4.11 9.70
C PRO A 253 -21.64 -4.82 10.33
N ILE A 254 -20.46 -4.67 9.72
CA ILE A 254 -19.23 -5.38 10.11
C ILE A 254 -18.48 -4.68 11.25
N ALA A 255 -18.75 -3.39 11.46
CA ALA A 255 -18.29 -2.61 12.59
C ALA A 255 -19.23 -1.42 12.82
N ARG A 256 -19.35 -0.98 14.06
CA ARG A 256 -20.00 0.27 14.44
C ARG A 256 -18.95 1.22 15.00
N LEU A 257 -18.85 2.41 14.41
CA LEU A 257 -17.96 3.48 14.85
C LEU A 257 -18.79 4.56 15.56
N GLY A 258 -18.18 5.23 16.53
CA GLY A 258 -18.83 6.27 17.34
C GLY A 258 -17.91 7.45 17.60
N PRO A 259 -18.25 8.33 18.56
CA PRO A 259 -17.49 9.54 18.83
C PRO A 259 -16.03 9.21 19.17
N GLY A 260 -15.11 9.93 18.52
CA GLY A 260 -13.66 9.71 18.63
C GLY A 260 -13.06 8.83 17.54
N ASP A 261 -13.88 8.11 16.77
CA ASP A 261 -13.41 7.27 15.68
C ASP A 261 -13.17 8.09 14.40
N LEU A 262 -12.15 7.68 13.65
CA LEU A 262 -11.75 8.26 12.37
C LEU A 262 -11.97 7.22 11.27
N PHE A 263 -12.53 7.64 10.13
CA PHE A 263 -12.63 6.78 8.94
C PHE A 263 -12.35 7.55 7.65
N GLY A 264 -11.93 6.83 6.62
CA GLY A 264 -11.60 7.42 5.33
C GLY A 264 -10.21 8.06 5.26
N GLU A 265 -9.43 7.94 6.32
CA GLU A 265 -8.05 8.36 6.44
C GLU A 265 -7.15 7.70 5.40
N MET A 266 -7.41 6.45 5.04
CA MET A 266 -6.63 5.74 4.03
C MET A 266 -6.76 6.37 2.65
N THR A 267 -7.99 6.60 2.21
CA THR A 267 -8.25 7.25 0.94
C THR A 267 -7.65 8.64 0.90
N CYS A 268 -7.74 9.33 2.03
CA CYS A 268 -7.12 10.63 2.20
C CYS A 268 -5.58 10.55 2.12
N MET A 269 -4.88 9.61 2.77
CA MET A 269 -3.41 9.58 2.87
C MET A 269 -2.71 8.84 1.73
N SER A 270 -3.22 7.68 1.33
CA SER A 270 -2.55 6.76 0.40
C SER A 270 -3.28 6.62 -0.94
N PHE A 271 -4.25 7.50 -1.23
CA PHE A 271 -5.00 7.56 -2.50
C PHE A 271 -5.76 6.26 -2.88
N HIS A 272 -5.95 5.35 -1.93
CA HIS A 272 -6.76 4.17 -2.11
C HIS A 272 -8.25 4.56 -2.16
N PRO A 273 -9.10 4.00 -3.05
CA PRO A 273 -10.52 4.23 -2.92
C PRO A 273 -11.06 3.71 -1.58
N ARG A 274 -12.23 4.22 -1.18
CA ARG A 274 -12.90 3.90 0.07
C ARG A 274 -13.01 2.38 0.22
N SER A 275 -12.56 1.94 1.36
CA SER A 275 -12.31 0.53 1.67
C SER A 275 -13.62 -0.17 2.10
N ALA A 276 -14.64 0.60 2.50
CA ALA A 276 -15.97 0.13 2.85
C ALA A 276 -17.03 1.22 2.59
N THR A 277 -18.29 0.80 2.57
CA THR A 277 -19.44 1.69 2.60
C THR A 277 -19.74 2.07 4.06
N VAL A 278 -19.84 3.36 4.36
CA VAL A 278 -20.18 3.83 5.71
C VAL A 278 -21.55 4.49 5.68
N ARG A 279 -22.43 4.09 6.59
CA ARG A 279 -23.79 4.62 6.72
C ARG A 279 -24.03 5.12 8.14
N ALA A 280 -24.69 6.26 8.29
CA ALA A 280 -25.14 6.74 9.59
C ALA A 280 -26.11 5.73 10.22
N ALA A 281 -25.76 5.20 11.40
CA ALA A 281 -26.60 4.27 12.16
C ALA A 281 -27.63 5.02 13.01
N THR A 282 -27.20 6.15 13.58
CA THR A 282 -28.04 7.17 14.19
C THR A 282 -27.85 8.48 13.44
N ASP A 283 -28.61 9.52 13.78
CA ASP A 283 -28.20 10.88 13.42
C ASP A 283 -26.78 11.10 13.93
N CYS A 284 -25.91 11.59 13.04
CA CYS A 284 -24.46 11.60 13.21
C CYS A 284 -23.88 12.93 12.75
N THR A 285 -22.96 13.47 13.55
CA THR A 285 -22.18 14.66 13.22
C THR A 285 -20.72 14.28 13.10
N ALA A 286 -20.10 14.59 11.96
CA ALA A 286 -18.68 14.31 11.72
C ALA A 286 -17.96 15.52 11.13
N LEU A 287 -16.68 15.65 11.48
CA LEU A 287 -15.77 16.61 10.85
C LEU A 287 -15.18 15.97 9.60
N GLU A 288 -15.49 16.52 8.44
CA GLU A 288 -14.82 16.17 7.20
C GLU A 288 -13.59 17.05 7.04
N MET A 289 -12.42 16.44 6.79
CA MET A 289 -11.15 17.15 6.70
C MET A 289 -10.30 16.70 5.52
N LEU A 290 -9.54 17.63 4.95
CA LEU A 290 -8.59 17.37 3.87
C LEU A 290 -7.26 16.79 4.40
N ARG A 291 -6.48 16.21 3.47
CA ARG A 291 -5.19 15.54 3.75
C ARG A 291 -4.21 16.38 4.55
N ASN A 292 -4.04 17.65 4.19
CA ASN A 292 -3.14 18.58 4.88
C ASN A 292 -3.44 18.66 6.38
N VAL A 293 -4.72 18.71 6.76
CA VAL A 293 -5.14 18.72 8.17
C VAL A 293 -4.93 17.35 8.81
N LEU A 294 -5.36 16.29 8.12
CA LEU A 294 -5.21 14.93 8.61
C LEU A 294 -3.73 14.56 8.87
N ASP A 295 -2.80 14.96 8.00
CA ASP A 295 -1.37 14.68 8.13
C ASP A 295 -0.78 15.36 9.38
N ILE A 296 -1.19 16.59 9.70
CA ILE A 296 -0.77 17.28 10.93
C ILE A 296 -1.38 16.61 12.17
N LEU A 297 -2.67 16.27 12.13
CA LEU A 297 -3.31 15.54 13.22
C LEU A 297 -2.61 14.20 13.46
N GLN A 298 -2.36 13.44 12.40
CA GLN A 298 -1.62 12.19 12.51
C GLN A 298 -0.20 12.40 13.01
N LYS A 299 0.45 13.56 12.90
CA LYS A 299 1.78 13.80 13.51
C LYS A 299 1.69 14.24 14.98
N ASN A 300 0.51 14.65 15.44
CA ASN A 300 0.28 15.08 16.82
C ASN A 300 0.22 13.87 17.77
N LYS A 301 1.08 13.87 18.80
CA LYS A 301 1.20 12.78 19.78
C LYS A 301 -0.07 12.60 20.62
N THR A 302 -0.72 13.69 21.02
CA THR A 302 -1.93 13.67 21.84
C THR A 302 -3.08 13.05 21.07
N PHE A 303 -3.25 13.45 19.81
CA PHE A 303 -4.26 12.88 18.93
C PHE A 303 -4.00 11.39 18.66
N ARG A 304 -2.75 11.01 18.34
CA ARG A 304 -2.37 9.60 18.18
C ARG A 304 -2.70 8.75 19.40
N ALA A 305 -2.35 9.23 20.60
CA ALA A 305 -2.61 8.50 21.83
C ALA A 305 -4.12 8.24 22.05
N ARG A 306 -4.97 9.22 21.71
CA ARG A 306 -6.44 9.08 21.79
C ARG A 306 -6.98 8.06 20.78
N LEU A 307 -6.50 8.09 19.54
CA LEU A 307 -6.87 7.08 18.53
C LEU A 307 -6.44 5.68 18.94
N ASP A 308 -5.20 5.54 19.43
CA ASP A 308 -4.64 4.26 19.84
C ASP A 308 -5.42 3.66 21.04
N GLU A 309 -5.82 4.50 21.99
CA GLU A 309 -6.66 4.09 23.13
C GLU A 309 -8.05 3.65 22.69
N THR A 310 -8.70 4.45 21.84
CA THR A 310 -10.03 4.12 21.30
C THR A 310 -10.00 2.79 20.54
N TYR A 311 -8.94 2.57 19.75
CA TYR A 311 -8.71 1.31 19.05
C TYR A 311 -8.58 0.11 20.00
N ARG A 312 -7.75 0.23 21.06
CA ARG A 312 -7.57 -0.85 22.05
C ARG A 312 -8.90 -1.23 22.70
N GLN A 313 -9.71 -0.24 23.05
CA GLN A 313 -10.98 -0.46 23.72
C GLN A 313 -12.05 -1.06 22.80
N ARG A 314 -12.17 -0.58 21.56
CA ARG A 314 -13.32 -0.88 20.68
C ARG A 314 -13.05 -1.89 19.58
N ALA A 315 -11.81 -1.99 19.10
CA ALA A 315 -11.49 -2.69 17.85
C ALA A 315 -10.48 -3.84 18.00
N LEU A 316 -9.65 -3.84 19.04
CA LEU A 316 -8.59 -4.85 19.21
C LEU A 316 -9.15 -6.27 19.34
N GLU A 317 -10.20 -6.47 20.14
CA GLU A 317 -10.80 -7.80 20.33
C GLU A 317 -11.21 -8.42 19.00
N ASN A 318 -11.96 -7.64 18.21
CA ASN A 318 -12.46 -8.09 16.93
C ASN A 318 -11.29 -8.37 15.96
N HIS A 319 -10.24 -7.53 15.96
CA HIS A 319 -9.05 -7.76 15.14
C HIS A 319 -8.31 -9.05 15.53
N LEU A 320 -8.08 -9.29 16.82
CA LEU A 320 -7.45 -10.54 17.28
C LEU A 320 -8.28 -11.76 16.88
N ARG A 321 -9.60 -11.70 17.02
CA ARG A 321 -10.49 -12.82 16.65
C ARG A 321 -10.54 -13.11 15.15
N SER A 322 -10.27 -12.11 14.30
CA SER A 322 -10.24 -12.29 12.84
C SER A 322 -9.06 -13.08 12.32
N VAL A 323 -7.98 -13.15 13.09
CA VAL A 323 -6.82 -13.95 12.74
C VAL A 323 -7.19 -15.40 13.06
N PRO A 324 -7.27 -16.32 12.08
CA PRO A 324 -7.77 -17.67 12.33
C PRO A 324 -7.06 -18.39 13.48
N VAL A 325 -5.75 -18.15 13.62
CA VAL A 325 -4.92 -18.74 14.68
C VAL A 325 -5.21 -18.18 16.09
N LEU A 326 -5.80 -16.99 16.18
CA LEU A 326 -6.13 -16.29 17.43
C LEU A 326 -7.64 -16.21 17.71
N ALA A 327 -8.48 -16.74 16.82
CA ALA A 327 -9.95 -16.74 16.98
C ALA A 327 -10.42 -17.35 18.31
N GLY A 328 -9.70 -18.36 18.79
CA GLY A 328 -9.98 -19.10 20.03
C GLY A 328 -9.49 -18.45 21.33
N LEU A 329 -8.99 -17.21 21.31
CA LEU A 329 -8.57 -16.52 22.53
C LEU A 329 -9.77 -16.25 23.47
N SER A 330 -9.56 -16.47 24.76
CA SER A 330 -10.57 -16.14 25.77
C SER A 330 -10.70 -14.63 25.95
N SER A 331 -11.88 -14.14 26.31
CA SER A 331 -12.12 -12.71 26.51
C SER A 331 -11.22 -12.14 27.63
N GLU A 332 -10.89 -12.95 28.64
CA GLU A 332 -9.97 -12.56 29.71
C GLU A 332 -8.55 -12.32 29.18
N PHE A 333 -8.08 -13.16 28.24
CA PHE A 333 -6.75 -12.99 27.66
C PHE A 333 -6.70 -11.81 26.67
N ILE A 334 -7.79 -11.56 25.95
CA ILE A 334 -7.93 -10.37 25.10
C ILE A 334 -7.86 -9.10 25.96
N GLU A 335 -8.53 -9.08 27.11
CA GLU A 335 -8.43 -7.97 28.07
C GLU A 335 -7.00 -7.80 28.59
N TYR A 336 -6.30 -8.89 28.89
CA TYR A 336 -4.88 -8.85 29.26
C TYR A 336 -4.02 -8.19 28.17
N LEU A 337 -4.26 -8.50 26.89
CA LEU A 337 -3.53 -7.91 25.77
C LEU A 337 -3.90 -6.44 25.54
N ARG A 338 -5.14 -6.03 25.82
CA ARG A 338 -5.66 -4.68 25.53
C ARG A 338 -4.73 -3.55 25.95
N ASN A 339 -4.16 -3.64 27.15
CA ASN A 339 -3.30 -2.59 27.71
C ASN A 339 -1.79 -2.80 27.45
N ARG A 340 -1.41 -3.87 26.77
CA ARG A 340 -0.01 -4.28 26.56
C ARG A 340 0.42 -4.25 25.10
N VAL A 341 -0.53 -4.27 24.17
CA VAL A 341 -0.22 -4.15 22.75
C VAL A 341 0.21 -2.72 22.38
N GLU A 342 1.22 -2.66 21.54
CA GLU A 342 1.74 -1.42 20.97
C GLU A 342 1.23 -1.30 19.52
N LEU A 343 0.65 -0.15 19.16
CA LEU A 343 0.33 0.16 17.78
C LEU A 343 1.51 0.88 17.15
N ILE A 344 2.09 0.24 16.13
CA ILE A 344 3.25 0.78 15.42
C ILE A 344 2.88 1.09 13.98
N ARG A 345 3.53 2.13 13.45
CA ARG A 345 3.26 2.68 12.12
C ARG A 345 4.58 2.83 11.38
N TYR A 346 4.61 2.40 10.13
CA TYR A 346 5.79 2.45 9.27
C TYR A 346 5.46 3.17 7.97
N SER A 347 6.39 3.99 7.52
CA SER A 347 6.34 4.62 6.19
C SER A 347 6.79 3.65 5.11
N PRO A 348 6.38 3.85 3.84
CA PRO A 348 6.89 3.05 2.72
C PRO A 348 8.43 3.01 2.70
N GLY A 349 9.01 1.81 2.56
CA GLY A 349 10.44 1.55 2.55
C GLY A 349 11.08 1.31 3.92
N GLU A 350 10.39 1.61 5.03
CA GLU A 350 10.94 1.39 6.36
C GLU A 350 11.05 -0.10 6.69
N VAL A 351 12.16 -0.48 7.34
CA VAL A 351 12.39 -1.86 7.77
C VAL A 351 11.77 -2.07 9.16
N ILE A 352 10.91 -3.08 9.26
CA ILE A 352 10.16 -3.42 10.47
C ILE A 352 11.01 -4.33 11.39
N VAL A 353 11.59 -5.38 10.82
CA VAL A 353 12.57 -6.28 11.48
C VAL A 353 13.64 -6.70 10.47
N ARG A 354 14.88 -6.93 10.91
CA ARG A 354 15.95 -7.44 10.03
C ARG A 354 16.28 -8.90 10.33
N GLN A 355 16.62 -9.64 9.27
CA GLN A 355 17.18 -10.97 9.38
C GLN A 355 18.42 -10.97 10.28
N GLY A 356 18.55 -12.00 11.11
CA GLY A 356 19.67 -12.18 12.05
C GLY A 356 19.51 -11.44 13.38
N GLU A 357 18.59 -10.49 13.50
CA GLU A 357 18.31 -9.80 14.77
C GLU A 357 17.58 -10.72 15.77
N ALA A 358 17.59 -10.34 17.05
CA ALA A 358 16.85 -11.06 18.08
C ALA A 358 15.34 -10.98 17.82
N ALA A 359 14.65 -12.10 18.02
CA ALA A 359 13.20 -12.16 17.94
C ALA A 359 12.57 -11.75 19.28
N ASP A 360 12.11 -10.50 19.33
CA ASP A 360 11.62 -9.82 20.54
C ASP A 360 10.11 -9.56 20.55
N ALA A 361 9.44 -9.67 19.40
CA ALA A 361 8.03 -9.33 19.23
C ALA A 361 7.35 -10.09 18.08
N PHE A 362 6.04 -10.24 18.20
CA PHE A 362 5.12 -10.75 17.18
C PHE A 362 4.31 -9.59 16.61
N TYR A 363 4.04 -9.62 15.31
CA TYR A 363 3.37 -8.53 14.61
C TYR A 363 2.15 -9.02 13.84
N LEU A 364 1.03 -8.35 14.05
CA LEU A 364 -0.20 -8.53 13.31
C LEU A 364 -0.44 -7.31 12.41
N VAL A 365 -0.48 -7.50 11.10
CA VAL A 365 -0.67 -6.41 10.13
C VAL A 365 -2.11 -5.94 10.20
N ARG A 366 -2.30 -4.73 10.70
CA ARG A 366 -3.59 -4.03 10.75
C ARG A 366 -3.90 -3.38 9.40
N LEU A 367 -2.89 -2.79 8.76
CA LEU A 367 -3.03 -1.98 7.56
C LEU A 367 -1.73 -2.04 6.74
N GLY A 368 -1.84 -1.94 5.41
CA GLY A 368 -0.70 -1.88 4.50
C GLY A 368 -0.14 -3.24 4.08
N PHE A 369 0.99 -3.21 3.38
CA PHE A 369 1.68 -4.39 2.85
C PHE A 369 3.11 -4.47 3.38
N VAL A 370 3.49 -5.66 3.84
CA VAL A 370 4.83 -5.97 4.32
C VAL A 370 5.49 -6.94 3.34
N LYS A 371 6.66 -6.57 2.82
CA LYS A 371 7.52 -7.46 2.03
C LYS A 371 8.48 -8.21 2.96
N VAL A 372 8.51 -9.53 2.83
CA VAL A 372 9.42 -10.42 3.54
C VAL A 372 10.53 -10.85 2.59
N THR A 373 11.77 -10.53 2.92
CA THR A 373 12.96 -10.88 2.14
C THR A 373 13.99 -11.63 2.97
N GLU A 374 14.78 -12.46 2.30
CA GLU A 374 15.93 -13.14 2.88
C GLU A 374 17.18 -12.79 2.09
N SER A 375 18.21 -12.30 2.78
CA SER A 375 19.43 -11.84 2.14
C SER A 375 20.28 -13.03 1.67
N HIS A 376 20.73 -12.98 0.42
CA HIS A 376 21.58 -13.99 -0.21
C HIS A 376 22.77 -13.35 -0.95
N PRO A 377 23.86 -14.12 -1.22
CA PRO A 377 24.91 -13.68 -2.12
C PRO A 377 24.31 -13.38 -3.52
N GLY A 378 24.37 -12.11 -3.94
CA GLY A 378 23.77 -11.65 -5.21
C GLY A 378 22.45 -10.85 -5.06
N GLY A 379 21.91 -10.72 -3.85
CA GLY A 379 20.77 -9.84 -3.55
C GLY A 379 19.74 -10.43 -2.60
N ASP A 380 18.70 -9.66 -2.31
CA ASP A 380 17.62 -10.08 -1.43
C ASP A 380 16.58 -10.94 -2.17
N LEU A 381 16.33 -12.16 -1.68
CA LEU A 381 15.28 -13.05 -2.19
C LEU A 381 13.95 -12.74 -1.51
N VAL A 382 12.90 -12.45 -2.29
CA VAL A 382 11.56 -12.23 -1.74
C VAL A 382 10.88 -13.56 -1.39
N LEU A 383 10.54 -13.71 -0.11
CA LEU A 383 9.87 -14.90 0.43
C LEU A 383 8.34 -14.75 0.45
N ALA A 384 7.82 -13.60 0.84
CA ALA A 384 6.37 -13.40 0.96
C ALA A 384 5.98 -11.93 0.92
N TYR A 385 4.70 -11.71 0.67
CA TYR A 385 4.02 -10.44 0.92
C TYR A 385 2.92 -10.70 1.92
N ILE A 386 2.89 -9.89 2.98
CA ILE A 386 1.93 -10.01 4.07
C ILE A 386 1.06 -8.77 4.04
N ALA A 387 -0.22 -8.98 3.77
CA ALA A 387 -1.23 -7.94 3.82
C ALA A 387 -1.95 -7.95 5.19
N ARG A 388 -2.93 -7.06 5.33
CA ARG A 388 -3.85 -6.99 6.48
C ARG A 388 -4.43 -8.36 6.87
N GLY A 389 -4.55 -8.59 8.18
CA GLY A 389 -5.00 -9.86 8.77
C GLY A 389 -3.92 -10.96 8.78
N GLY A 390 -2.84 -10.76 8.01
CA GLY A 390 -1.63 -11.58 8.09
C GLY A 390 -0.75 -11.18 9.26
N TYR A 391 0.11 -12.11 9.68
CA TYR A 391 1.06 -11.90 10.77
C TYR A 391 2.46 -12.40 10.42
N PHE A 392 3.44 -11.89 11.17
CA PHE A 392 4.84 -12.32 11.08
C PHE A 392 5.57 -12.22 12.42
N GLY A 393 6.74 -12.83 12.46
CA GLY A 393 7.65 -12.82 13.61
C GLY A 393 7.55 -14.05 14.51
N GLU A 394 6.58 -14.94 14.25
CA GLU A 394 6.35 -16.16 15.00
C GLU A 394 7.52 -17.15 14.91
N ILE A 395 8.15 -17.27 13.74
CA ILE A 395 9.23 -18.26 13.50
C ILE A 395 10.39 -18.03 14.46
N GLY A 396 10.82 -16.78 14.61
CA GLY A 396 11.92 -16.44 15.51
C GLY A 396 11.56 -16.63 16.98
N LEU A 397 10.30 -16.40 17.36
CA LEU A 397 9.82 -16.54 18.75
C LEU A 397 9.58 -18.00 19.17
N LEU A 398 9.18 -18.87 18.23
CA LEU A 398 8.98 -20.30 18.46
C LEU A 398 10.29 -21.09 18.35
N GLY A 399 11.23 -20.61 17.52
CA GLY A 399 12.51 -21.25 17.23
C GLY A 399 13.67 -20.72 18.06
N GLY A 400 14.83 -20.55 17.42
CA GLY A 400 16.12 -20.21 18.06
C GLY A 400 16.27 -18.76 18.54
N GLY A 401 15.19 -17.98 18.63
CA GLY A 401 15.24 -16.60 19.12
C GLY A 401 15.81 -15.58 18.14
N VAL A 402 15.97 -15.92 16.87
CA VAL A 402 16.51 -15.03 15.82
C VAL A 402 15.53 -14.86 14.66
N ARG A 403 15.54 -13.68 14.03
CA ARG A 403 14.74 -13.38 12.85
C ARG A 403 15.32 -14.12 11.64
N THR A 404 14.49 -14.91 10.96
CA THR A 404 14.89 -15.68 9.78
C THR A 404 14.83 -14.89 8.48
N ALA A 405 14.17 -13.73 8.48
CA ALA A 405 13.95 -12.89 7.30
C ALA A 405 13.80 -11.42 7.71
N THR A 406 14.07 -10.52 6.77
CA THR A 406 13.82 -9.09 6.87
C THR A 406 12.39 -8.79 6.45
N CYS A 407 11.67 -7.99 7.23
CA CYS A 407 10.33 -7.51 6.88
C CYS A 407 10.38 -6.00 6.69
N SER A 408 9.90 -5.49 5.55
CA SER A 408 9.89 -4.07 5.21
C SER A 408 8.51 -3.62 4.75
N ALA A 409 8.14 -2.39 5.07
CA ALA A 409 6.89 -1.79 4.65
C ALA A 409 6.97 -1.42 3.16
N LEU A 410 6.02 -1.89 2.35
CA LEU A 410 5.90 -1.48 0.93
C LEU A 410 5.04 -0.23 0.75
N ASP A 411 4.11 -0.03 1.66
CA ASP A 411 3.22 1.14 1.75
C ASP A 411 3.20 1.62 3.21
N HIS A 412 2.36 2.58 3.56
CA HIS A 412 2.04 2.90 4.94
C HIS A 412 1.48 1.67 5.64
N VAL A 413 2.25 1.12 6.57
CA VAL A 413 1.88 -0.08 7.33
C VAL A 413 1.53 0.31 8.75
N GLU A 414 0.43 -0.21 9.25
CA GLU A 414 0.17 -0.25 10.69
C GLU A 414 0.11 -1.69 11.17
N ALA A 415 0.74 -1.95 12.31
CA ALA A 415 0.76 -3.27 12.93
C ALA A 415 0.47 -3.21 14.43
N VAL A 416 -0.19 -4.24 14.93
CA VAL A 416 -0.29 -4.52 16.36
C VAL A 416 0.94 -5.33 16.74
N LYS A 417 1.77 -4.79 17.62
CA LYS A 417 2.96 -5.44 18.16
C LYS A 417 2.64 -6.03 19.52
N ILE A 418 2.83 -7.35 19.61
CA ILE A 418 2.73 -8.12 20.85
C ILE A 418 4.16 -8.43 21.29
N SER A 419 4.50 -8.10 22.54
CA SER A 419 5.83 -8.38 23.07
C SER A 419 6.11 -9.90 23.05
N GLY A 420 7.38 -10.29 22.89
CA GLY A 420 7.77 -11.70 22.92
C GLY A 420 7.45 -12.36 24.26
N GLU A 421 7.40 -11.60 25.36
CA GLU A 421 6.94 -12.09 26.66
C GLU A 421 5.45 -12.43 26.65
N ASP A 422 4.61 -11.52 26.15
CA ASP A 422 3.17 -11.75 26.07
C ASP A 422 2.82 -12.83 25.05
N PHE A 423 3.57 -12.94 23.95
CA PHE A 423 3.45 -14.04 23.00
C PHE A 423 3.79 -15.39 23.64
N ARG A 424 4.87 -15.47 24.44
CA ARG A 424 5.22 -16.70 25.17
C ARG A 424 4.14 -17.09 26.18
N LYS A 425 3.52 -16.13 26.86
CA LYS A 425 2.36 -16.37 27.75
C LYS A 425 1.16 -16.89 26.97
N LEU A 426 0.90 -16.33 25.79
CA LEU A 426 -0.20 -16.75 24.90
C LEU A 426 -0.05 -18.22 24.50
N ILE A 427 1.10 -18.62 23.96
CA ILE A 427 1.31 -20.01 23.53
C ILE A 427 1.40 -21.00 24.69
N ALA A 428 1.74 -20.54 25.90
CA ALA A 428 1.71 -21.36 27.11
C ALA A 428 0.27 -21.57 27.63
N ALA A 429 -0.57 -20.55 27.54
CA ALA A 429 -1.97 -20.61 27.98
C ALA A 429 -2.87 -21.39 27.00
N PHE A 430 -2.55 -21.38 25.71
CA PHE A 430 -3.38 -22.00 24.67
C PHE A 430 -2.59 -23.01 23.81
N PRO A 431 -2.46 -24.28 24.23
CA PRO A 431 -1.70 -25.30 23.49
C PRO A 431 -2.19 -25.54 22.05
N ASN A 432 -3.50 -25.41 21.81
CA ASN A 432 -4.06 -25.55 20.47
C ASN A 432 -3.55 -24.45 19.52
N ILE A 433 -3.47 -23.20 20.01
CA ILE A 433 -2.96 -22.06 19.24
C ILE A 433 -1.45 -22.24 18.97
N ARG A 434 -0.71 -22.75 19.96
CA ARG A 434 0.71 -23.10 19.80
C ARG A 434 0.92 -24.11 18.66
N GLY A 435 0.13 -25.19 18.63
CA GLY A 435 0.23 -26.21 17.59
C GLY A 435 0.01 -25.65 16.18
N GLU A 436 -0.96 -24.76 16.02
CA GLU A 436 -1.19 -24.10 14.72
C GLU A 436 -0.04 -23.16 14.32
N PHE A 437 0.50 -22.39 15.26
CA PHE A 437 1.67 -21.54 15.01
C PHE A 437 2.89 -22.37 14.60
N GLU A 438 3.15 -23.50 15.28
CA GLU A 438 4.24 -24.42 14.94
C GLU A 438 4.03 -25.04 13.54
N ARG A 439 2.81 -25.43 13.20
CA ARG A 439 2.46 -25.94 11.86
C ARG A 439 2.76 -24.92 10.77
N VAL A 440 2.23 -23.69 10.90
CA VAL A 440 2.44 -22.62 9.91
C VAL A 440 3.92 -22.23 9.80
N ALA A 441 4.65 -22.17 10.92
CA ALA A 441 6.08 -21.86 10.92
C ALA A 441 6.88 -22.92 10.15
N ASN A 442 6.57 -24.22 10.36
CA ASN A 442 7.23 -25.32 9.66
C ASN A 442 6.94 -25.31 8.15
N GLU A 443 5.69 -25.04 7.76
CA GLU A 443 5.30 -24.89 6.34
C GLU A 443 6.06 -23.75 5.66
N ARG A 444 6.14 -22.57 6.31
CA ARG A 444 6.88 -21.41 5.81
C ARG A 444 8.38 -21.72 5.64
N LEU A 445 9.00 -22.35 6.63
CA LEU A 445 10.42 -22.74 6.56
C LEU A 445 10.71 -23.77 5.46
N ALA A 446 9.80 -24.73 5.24
CA ALA A 446 9.94 -25.71 4.16
C ALA A 446 9.84 -25.03 2.78
N GLN A 447 8.86 -24.13 2.60
CA GLN A 447 8.70 -23.36 1.36
C GLN A 447 9.92 -22.46 1.07
N ASN A 448 10.49 -21.82 2.09
CA ASN A 448 11.68 -20.99 1.94
C ASN A 448 12.88 -21.82 1.46
N ARG A 449 13.12 -23.00 2.05
CA ARG A 449 14.22 -23.90 1.64
C ARG A 449 14.11 -24.34 0.17
N VAL A 450 12.91 -24.67 -0.28
CA VAL A 450 12.67 -25.03 -1.69
C VAL A 450 13.02 -23.86 -2.63
N ARG A 451 12.71 -22.62 -2.23
CA ARG A 451 13.04 -21.43 -3.03
C ARG A 451 14.53 -21.12 -3.04
N GLN A 452 15.23 -21.31 -1.92
CA GLN A 452 16.68 -21.13 -1.85
C GLN A 452 17.42 -22.03 -2.84
N GLN A 453 17.08 -23.32 -2.86
CA GLN A 453 17.71 -24.32 -3.74
C GLN A 453 17.56 -24.01 -5.24
N SER A 454 16.59 -23.18 -5.63
CA SER A 454 16.38 -22.75 -7.02
C SER A 454 17.23 -21.55 -7.47
N THR A 455 17.99 -20.90 -6.56
CA THR A 455 18.64 -19.60 -6.83
C THR A 455 20.18 -19.66 -6.86
N ASP A 456 20.81 -20.75 -6.42
CA ASP A 456 22.27 -20.85 -6.18
C ASP A 456 23.18 -21.00 -7.43
N SER A 457 22.73 -20.67 -8.66
CA SER A 457 23.48 -21.09 -9.87
C SER A 457 23.59 -20.13 -11.07
N VAL A 458 23.69 -18.80 -10.93
CA VAL A 458 24.01 -17.92 -12.09
C VAL A 458 24.75 -16.61 -11.72
N GLU A 459 25.93 -16.38 -12.31
CA GLU A 459 26.55 -15.04 -12.46
C GLU A 459 26.13 -14.44 -13.82
N LEU A 460 25.38 -13.31 -13.83
CA LEU A 460 25.13 -12.57 -15.07
C LEU A 460 24.63 -11.12 -14.81
N ASP A 461 25.55 -10.16 -14.69
CA ASP A 461 25.27 -8.76 -14.31
C ASP A 461 24.34 -8.00 -15.26
N ASP A 462 24.40 -8.26 -16.57
CA ASP A 462 23.50 -7.61 -17.55
C ASP A 462 22.06 -8.18 -17.55
N PHE A 463 21.90 -9.43 -17.10
CA PHE A 463 20.60 -10.10 -16.98
C PHE A 463 19.92 -9.77 -15.63
N LEU A 464 20.74 -9.49 -14.60
CA LEU A 464 20.34 -8.98 -13.30
C LEU A 464 19.80 -7.53 -13.39
N ALA A 465 20.44 -6.66 -14.19
CA ALA A 465 20.05 -5.26 -14.33
C ALA A 465 18.62 -5.05 -14.91
N GLN A 466 18.09 -6.03 -15.63
CA GLN A 466 16.79 -5.92 -16.32
C GLN A 466 15.66 -6.74 -15.67
N GLY A 467 15.90 -7.31 -14.48
CA GLY A 467 14.88 -7.97 -13.67
C GLY A 467 14.35 -9.30 -14.22
N LEU A 468 15.01 -9.92 -15.21
CA LEU A 468 14.59 -11.19 -15.80
C LEU A 468 14.75 -12.38 -14.83
N MET A 469 15.70 -12.29 -13.89
CA MET A 469 15.87 -13.23 -12.78
C MET A 469 14.68 -13.27 -11.83
N GLN A 470 13.86 -12.22 -11.84
CA GLN A 470 12.65 -12.17 -11.06
C GLN A 470 11.48 -12.83 -11.78
N ALA A 471 11.57 -13.26 -13.04
CA ALA A 471 10.44 -13.95 -13.67
C ALA A 471 10.50 -15.47 -13.41
N GLN A 472 9.38 -16.05 -13.00
CA GLN A 472 9.25 -17.51 -12.84
C GLN A 472 8.93 -18.21 -14.15
N SER A 473 8.18 -17.52 -15.01
CA SER A 473 7.81 -17.98 -16.32
C SER A 473 7.81 -16.79 -17.26
N LEU A 474 8.63 -16.88 -18.31
CA LEU A 474 8.69 -15.92 -19.41
C LEU A 474 8.04 -16.54 -20.64
N LEU A 475 7.21 -15.76 -21.33
CA LEU A 475 6.88 -16.08 -22.72
C LEU A 475 7.98 -15.49 -23.61
N VAL A 476 8.66 -16.37 -24.33
CA VAL A 476 9.67 -16.00 -25.34
C VAL A 476 9.15 -16.35 -26.73
N LEU A 477 9.35 -15.43 -27.67
CA LEU A 477 9.07 -15.65 -29.08
C LEU A 477 10.40 -15.75 -29.84
N ASP A 478 10.69 -16.89 -30.47
CA ASP A 478 11.83 -17.06 -31.38
C ASP A 478 11.53 -16.28 -32.68
N LEU A 479 12.25 -15.19 -32.90
CA LEU A 479 12.04 -14.28 -34.03
C LEU A 479 12.49 -14.87 -35.37
N GLU A 480 13.29 -15.94 -35.38
CA GLU A 480 13.65 -16.65 -36.61
C GLU A 480 12.50 -17.54 -37.10
N LYS A 481 11.72 -18.09 -36.16
CA LYS A 481 10.56 -18.94 -36.47
C LYS A 481 9.25 -18.15 -36.54
N CYS A 482 9.15 -17.03 -35.85
CA CYS A 482 7.90 -16.27 -35.73
C CYS A 482 7.58 -15.51 -37.02
N THR A 483 6.53 -15.94 -37.72
CA THR A 483 5.99 -15.24 -38.90
C THR A 483 5.00 -14.12 -38.58
N ARG A 484 4.76 -13.85 -37.29
CA ARG A 484 3.74 -12.90 -36.81
C ARG A 484 2.32 -13.16 -37.32
N CYS A 485 1.93 -14.43 -37.49
CA CYS A 485 0.58 -14.84 -37.91
C CYS A 485 -0.56 -14.62 -36.88
N ASP A 486 -0.28 -13.97 -35.75
CA ASP A 486 -1.23 -13.59 -34.68
C ASP A 486 -2.00 -14.71 -33.96
N GLN A 487 -1.78 -15.98 -34.31
CA GLN A 487 -2.47 -17.11 -33.68
C GLN A 487 -2.29 -17.18 -32.15
N CYS A 488 -1.11 -16.84 -31.63
CA CYS A 488 -0.86 -16.78 -30.19
C CYS A 488 -1.68 -15.69 -29.47
N VAL A 489 -1.98 -14.58 -30.15
CA VAL A 489 -2.78 -13.46 -29.61
C VAL A 489 -4.27 -13.82 -29.71
N ASN A 490 -4.70 -14.37 -30.85
CA ASN A 490 -6.08 -14.78 -31.07
C ASN A 490 -6.49 -15.89 -30.10
N ALA A 491 -5.67 -16.93 -29.95
CA ALA A 491 -5.94 -18.00 -28.99
C ALA A 491 -5.96 -17.51 -27.54
N CYS A 492 -5.15 -16.50 -27.20
CA CYS A 492 -5.21 -15.86 -25.89
C CYS A 492 -6.54 -15.10 -25.70
N ALA A 493 -6.99 -14.35 -26.70
CA ALA A 493 -8.29 -13.68 -26.67
C ALA A 493 -9.46 -14.68 -26.58
N ASP A 494 -9.44 -15.75 -27.37
CA ASP A 494 -10.47 -16.79 -27.38
C ASP A 494 -10.58 -17.51 -26.03
N ALA A 495 -9.45 -17.71 -25.34
CA ALA A 495 -9.42 -18.28 -24.00
C ALA A 495 -9.90 -17.31 -22.90
N HIS A 496 -10.01 -16.01 -23.19
CA HIS A 496 -10.24 -14.96 -22.20
C HIS A 496 -11.28 -13.93 -22.68
N ASP A 497 -12.47 -14.41 -23.05
CA ASP A 497 -13.64 -13.60 -23.34
C ASP A 497 -13.42 -12.50 -24.40
N GLY A 498 -12.59 -12.82 -25.40
CA GLY A 498 -12.25 -11.92 -26.51
C GLY A 498 -11.18 -10.87 -26.15
N VAL A 499 -10.63 -10.89 -24.94
CA VAL A 499 -9.59 -9.96 -24.49
C VAL A 499 -8.24 -10.66 -24.43
N THR A 500 -7.34 -10.34 -25.37
CA THR A 500 -5.97 -10.83 -25.31
C THR A 500 -5.24 -10.26 -24.09
N ARG A 501 -4.57 -11.14 -23.35
CA ARG A 501 -3.64 -10.81 -22.27
C ARG A 501 -2.19 -10.81 -22.76
N LEU A 502 -1.98 -11.07 -24.05
CA LEU A 502 -0.69 -11.12 -24.72
C LEU A 502 -0.46 -9.86 -25.55
N VAL A 503 0.63 -9.16 -25.24
CA VAL A 503 1.22 -8.07 -26.01
C VAL A 503 2.60 -8.54 -26.47
N ARG A 504 2.81 -8.59 -27.79
CA ARG A 504 4.08 -9.05 -28.39
C ARG A 504 5.08 -7.90 -28.50
N GLU A 505 5.27 -7.21 -27.39
CA GLU A 505 6.29 -6.18 -27.21
C GLU A 505 7.16 -6.56 -26.01
N GLY A 506 8.37 -6.02 -25.96
CA GLY A 506 9.27 -6.27 -24.85
C GLY A 506 10.72 -6.36 -25.25
N LEU A 507 11.51 -6.91 -24.33
CA LEU A 507 12.95 -6.99 -24.47
C LEU A 507 13.32 -7.95 -25.60
N ARG A 508 14.16 -7.48 -26.52
CA ARG A 508 14.81 -8.35 -27.49
C ARG A 508 16.17 -8.76 -26.94
N PHE A 509 16.39 -10.06 -26.87
CA PHE A 509 17.64 -10.64 -26.42
C PHE A 509 18.01 -11.77 -27.37
N ASP A 510 19.14 -11.63 -28.06
CA ASP A 510 19.55 -12.52 -29.16
C ASP A 510 18.41 -12.63 -30.20
N LYS A 511 18.03 -13.83 -30.62
CA LYS A 511 16.90 -14.09 -31.51
C LYS A 511 15.54 -14.14 -30.81
N TYR A 512 15.47 -13.90 -29.50
CA TYR A 512 14.23 -14.01 -28.74
C TYR A 512 13.63 -12.64 -28.41
N LEU A 513 12.30 -12.55 -28.48
CA LEU A 513 11.52 -11.47 -27.89
C LEU A 513 10.88 -11.99 -26.60
N VAL A 514 11.26 -11.39 -25.47
CA VAL A 514 10.66 -11.66 -24.16
C VAL A 514 9.44 -10.75 -24.00
N ALA A 515 8.24 -11.32 -24.10
CA ALA A 515 7.00 -10.55 -23.99
C ALA A 515 6.88 -9.89 -22.61
N THR A 516 6.62 -8.58 -22.58
CA THR A 516 6.39 -7.81 -21.35
C THR A 516 5.11 -8.26 -20.67
N SER A 517 3.99 -8.36 -21.40
CA SER A 517 2.66 -8.64 -20.83
C SER A 517 2.50 -9.99 -20.09
N CYS A 518 3.47 -10.89 -20.23
CA CYS A 518 3.34 -12.28 -19.84
C CYS A 518 4.37 -12.74 -18.81
N ARG A 519 5.02 -11.82 -18.07
CA ARG A 519 5.97 -12.21 -17.02
C ARG A 519 5.23 -12.50 -15.70
N GLN A 520 5.41 -13.70 -15.14
CA GLN A 520 5.02 -13.98 -13.75
C GLN A 520 6.18 -13.55 -12.83
N CYS A 521 6.12 -12.33 -12.30
CA CYS A 521 7.21 -11.73 -11.53
C CYS A 521 7.23 -12.23 -10.08
N ARG A 522 8.42 -12.51 -9.55
CA ARG A 522 8.76 -12.83 -8.16
C ARG A 522 8.48 -11.63 -7.24
N ASP A 523 8.58 -10.40 -7.75
CA ASP A 523 8.11 -9.19 -7.09
C ASP A 523 6.86 -8.61 -7.82
N PRO A 524 5.64 -8.81 -7.31
CA PRO A 524 4.41 -8.34 -7.92
C PRO A 524 4.05 -6.97 -7.37
N LEU A 525 4.83 -5.93 -7.70
CA LEU A 525 4.50 -4.54 -7.35
C LEU A 525 3.08 -4.13 -7.81
N CYS A 526 2.57 -4.76 -8.86
CA CYS A 526 1.18 -4.60 -9.30
C CYS A 526 0.12 -4.97 -8.24
N MET A 527 0.48 -5.77 -7.22
CA MET A 527 -0.41 -6.08 -6.11
C MET A 527 -0.47 -4.97 -5.07
N VAL A 528 0.56 -4.13 -5.01
CA VAL A 528 0.64 -3.03 -4.05
C VAL A 528 -0.49 -2.06 -4.32
N GLY A 529 -1.27 -1.82 -3.28
CA GLY A 529 -2.37 -0.86 -3.27
C GLY A 529 -3.63 -1.27 -4.04
N CYS A 530 -3.81 -2.56 -4.36
CA CYS A 530 -5.12 -3.01 -4.85
C CYS A 530 -6.17 -2.86 -3.74
N PRO A 531 -7.16 -1.97 -3.90
CA PRO A 531 -8.04 -1.57 -2.79
C PRO A 531 -9.05 -2.65 -2.39
N VAL A 532 -9.38 -3.52 -3.34
CA VAL A 532 -10.34 -4.62 -3.14
C VAL A 532 -9.65 -5.98 -3.06
N GLY A 533 -8.30 -6.00 -3.05
CA GLY A 533 -7.52 -7.22 -3.09
C GLY A 533 -7.93 -8.17 -4.23
N SER A 534 -8.36 -7.63 -5.38
CA SER A 534 -8.76 -8.42 -6.56
C SER A 534 -7.57 -9.00 -7.28
N ILE A 535 -6.39 -8.40 -7.12
CA ILE A 535 -5.14 -8.98 -7.62
C ILE A 535 -4.50 -9.76 -6.47
N ARG A 536 -4.28 -11.05 -6.68
CA ARG A 536 -3.79 -11.99 -5.66
C ARG A 536 -2.68 -12.84 -6.23
N ARG A 537 -1.92 -13.45 -5.33
CA ARG A 537 -0.88 -14.41 -5.68
C ARG A 537 -1.21 -15.77 -5.08
N ARG A 538 -1.27 -16.82 -5.91
CA ARG A 538 -1.43 -18.20 -5.41
C ARG A 538 -0.12 -18.71 -4.80
N ASN A 539 -0.17 -19.86 -4.11
CA ASN A 539 1.02 -20.56 -3.61
C ASN A 539 1.99 -20.96 -4.74
N SER A 540 1.47 -21.13 -5.97
CA SER A 540 2.23 -21.30 -7.23
C SER A 540 2.90 -20.01 -7.73
N LEU A 541 2.74 -18.90 -7.01
CA LEU A 541 3.35 -17.60 -7.26
C LEU A 541 2.89 -16.88 -8.54
N GLU A 542 1.78 -17.32 -9.14
CA GLU A 542 1.09 -16.64 -10.24
C GLU A 542 0.21 -15.51 -9.74
N VAL A 543 0.20 -14.40 -10.49
CA VAL A 543 -0.69 -13.26 -10.25
C VAL A 543 -2.03 -13.50 -10.95
N ILE A 544 -3.12 -13.46 -10.21
CA ILE A 544 -4.48 -13.63 -10.70
C ILE A 544 -5.26 -12.35 -10.41
N ILE A 545 -6.05 -11.90 -11.38
CA ILE A 545 -6.96 -10.77 -11.22
C ILE A 545 -8.39 -11.28 -11.27
N GLU A 546 -9.01 -11.23 -10.12
CA GLU A 546 -10.34 -11.75 -9.83
C GLU A 546 -11.43 -10.85 -10.41
N ASP A 547 -12.63 -11.42 -10.58
CA ASP A 547 -13.77 -10.74 -11.20
C ASP A 547 -14.29 -9.54 -10.43
N TRP A 548 -14.03 -9.47 -9.12
CA TRP A 548 -14.40 -8.31 -8.30
C TRP A 548 -13.45 -7.11 -8.48
N CYS A 549 -12.53 -7.14 -9.45
CA CYS A 549 -11.72 -5.98 -9.82
C CYS A 549 -12.58 -4.75 -10.15
N ILE A 550 -12.34 -3.65 -9.43
CA ILE A 550 -13.07 -2.38 -9.61
C ILE A 550 -12.53 -1.49 -10.75
N GLY A 551 -11.44 -1.88 -11.39
CA GLY A 551 -10.93 -1.13 -12.54
C GLY A 551 -10.16 0.15 -12.20
N CYS A 552 -9.70 0.31 -10.96
CA CYS A 552 -8.98 1.52 -10.51
C CYS A 552 -7.67 1.81 -11.27
N GLY A 553 -7.06 0.79 -11.88
CA GLY A 553 -5.85 0.95 -12.70
C GLY A 553 -4.54 1.03 -11.91
N LEU A 554 -4.56 1.09 -10.57
CA LEU A 554 -3.33 1.22 -9.78
C LEU A 554 -2.37 0.04 -10.01
N CYS A 555 -2.88 -1.18 -10.12
CA CYS A 555 -2.08 -2.36 -10.47
C CYS A 555 -1.37 -2.25 -11.84
N ALA A 556 -1.95 -1.55 -12.81
CA ALA A 556 -1.32 -1.26 -14.10
C ALA A 556 -0.24 -0.20 -13.98
N SER A 557 -0.50 0.88 -13.23
CA SER A 557 0.49 1.93 -12.94
C SER A 557 1.67 1.43 -12.12
N ASN A 558 1.42 0.58 -11.13
CA ASN A 558 2.43 0.01 -10.24
C ASN A 558 3.21 -1.14 -10.88
N CYS A 559 2.79 -1.63 -12.06
CA CYS A 559 3.52 -2.70 -12.73
C CYS A 559 4.73 -2.11 -13.45
N PRO A 560 5.98 -2.30 -12.96
CA PRO A 560 7.17 -1.74 -13.60
C PRO A 560 7.46 -2.38 -14.97
N TYR A 561 6.80 -3.50 -15.26
CA TYR A 561 7.02 -4.31 -16.45
C TYR A 561 5.88 -4.19 -17.48
N GLY A 562 4.79 -3.48 -17.14
CA GLY A 562 3.63 -3.34 -18.03
C GLY A 562 2.82 -4.62 -18.22
N ASN A 563 2.80 -5.52 -17.24
CA ASN A 563 2.15 -6.84 -17.34
C ASN A 563 0.63 -6.80 -17.14
N ILE A 564 0.11 -5.66 -16.69
CA ILE A 564 -1.30 -5.50 -16.36
C ILE A 564 -1.91 -4.50 -17.33
N SER A 565 -2.93 -4.95 -18.06
CA SER A 565 -3.67 -4.17 -19.05
C SER A 565 -5.05 -3.85 -18.53
N MET A 566 -5.58 -2.68 -18.88
CA MET A 566 -6.93 -2.26 -18.46
C MET A 566 -7.90 -2.37 -19.62
N HIS A 567 -8.92 -3.22 -19.49
CA HIS A 567 -9.93 -3.43 -20.52
C HIS A 567 -11.32 -3.04 -20.04
N SER A 568 -12.17 -2.64 -20.97
CA SER A 568 -13.57 -2.28 -20.71
C SER A 568 -14.47 -3.47 -21.00
N PHE A 569 -15.33 -3.82 -20.06
CA PHE A 569 -16.29 -4.93 -20.16
C PHE A 569 -17.71 -4.39 -20.02
N ALA A 570 -18.63 -4.95 -20.81
CA ALA A 570 -20.05 -4.67 -20.68
C ALA A 570 -20.63 -5.43 -19.48
N VAL A 571 -21.32 -4.72 -18.59
CA VAL A 571 -21.96 -5.25 -17.37
C VAL A 571 -23.37 -4.70 -17.25
N GLU A 572 -24.29 -5.48 -16.70
CA GLU A 572 -25.63 -5.00 -16.36
C GLU A 572 -25.65 -4.44 -14.94
N THR A 573 -26.01 -3.17 -14.78
CA THR A 573 -26.17 -2.51 -13.48
C THR A 573 -27.61 -2.12 -13.25
N ALA A 574 -28.06 -2.05 -11.99
CA ALA A 574 -29.40 -1.56 -11.66
C ALA A 574 -29.57 -0.10 -12.08
N ASP A 575 -30.73 0.25 -12.64
CA ASP A 575 -31.08 1.61 -13.01
C ASP A 575 -31.17 2.48 -11.74
N PRO A 576 -30.40 3.58 -11.63
CA PRO A 576 -30.47 4.47 -10.48
C PRO A 576 -31.88 5.03 -10.21
N ALA A 577 -32.71 5.17 -11.26
CA ALA A 577 -34.08 5.65 -11.15
C ALA A 577 -35.09 4.53 -10.86
N GLN A 578 -34.77 3.29 -11.21
CA GLN A 578 -35.63 2.12 -11.02
C GLN A 578 -34.80 0.87 -10.68
N PRO A 579 -34.51 0.60 -9.39
CA PRO A 579 -33.62 -0.48 -8.97
C PRO A 579 -34.01 -1.88 -9.45
N SER A 580 -35.27 -2.08 -9.86
CA SER A 580 -35.79 -3.32 -10.46
C SER A 580 -35.43 -3.52 -11.95
N ARG A 581 -34.92 -2.48 -12.61
CA ARG A 581 -34.54 -2.50 -14.04
C ARG A 581 -33.01 -2.60 -14.14
N LYS A 582 -32.52 -3.46 -15.04
CA LYS A 582 -31.10 -3.54 -15.38
C LYS A 582 -30.80 -2.74 -16.64
N VAL A 583 -29.68 -2.03 -16.64
CA VAL A 583 -29.18 -1.21 -17.74
C VAL A 583 -27.74 -1.64 -18.05
N ALA A 584 -27.41 -1.69 -19.34
CA ALA A 584 -26.05 -1.96 -19.78
C ALA A 584 -25.13 -0.78 -19.40
N SER A 585 -24.04 -1.09 -18.71
CA SER A 585 -23.00 -0.18 -18.25
C SER A 585 -21.63 -0.76 -18.62
N THR A 586 -20.61 0.08 -18.65
CA THR A 586 -19.25 -0.32 -18.99
C THR A 586 -18.38 -0.22 -17.76
N ARG A 587 -17.79 -1.35 -17.32
CA ARG A 587 -16.84 -1.38 -16.21
C ARG A 587 -15.45 -1.69 -16.73
N ARG A 588 -14.45 -0.96 -16.24
CA ARG A 588 -13.05 -1.30 -16.51
C ARG A 588 -12.59 -2.40 -15.57
N LYS A 589 -11.80 -3.35 -16.06
CA LYS A 589 -11.16 -4.40 -15.25
C LYS A 589 -9.72 -4.57 -15.71
N ALA A 590 -8.83 -4.78 -14.74
CA ALA A 590 -7.46 -5.14 -15.01
C ALA A 590 -7.40 -6.59 -15.49
N THR A 591 -6.59 -6.86 -16.50
CA THR A 591 -6.26 -8.21 -16.96
C THR A 591 -4.75 -8.37 -16.94
N GLY A 592 -4.31 -9.58 -16.68
CA GLY A 592 -2.90 -9.97 -16.74
C GLY A 592 -2.86 -11.45 -17.08
N CYS A 593 -1.79 -11.89 -17.72
CA CYS A 593 -1.62 -13.30 -18.03
C CYS A 593 -1.72 -14.14 -16.75
N ASP A 594 -2.57 -15.15 -16.76
CA ASP A 594 -2.80 -16.11 -15.66
C ASP A 594 -2.29 -17.51 -16.03
N LEU A 595 -1.43 -17.59 -17.04
CA LEU A 595 -0.92 -18.84 -17.62
C LEU A 595 -1.99 -19.82 -18.12
N CYS A 596 -3.22 -19.36 -18.37
CA CYS A 596 -4.34 -20.23 -18.72
C CYS A 596 -4.46 -21.40 -17.73
N THR A 597 -4.44 -21.10 -16.43
CA THR A 597 -4.44 -22.07 -15.30
C THR A 597 -5.46 -23.22 -15.40
N ASP A 598 -6.54 -23.03 -16.15
CA ASP A 598 -7.56 -24.07 -16.42
C ASP A 598 -7.17 -25.05 -17.56
N GLN A 599 -5.99 -24.91 -18.16
CA GLN A 599 -5.51 -25.71 -19.28
C GLN A 599 -4.14 -26.34 -18.96
N ALA A 600 -3.86 -27.49 -19.59
CA ALA A 600 -2.59 -28.20 -19.43
C ALA A 600 -1.38 -27.43 -20.02
N GLU A 601 -1.63 -26.60 -21.04
CA GLU A 601 -0.63 -25.75 -21.68
C GLU A 601 -1.25 -24.38 -22.00
N PRO A 602 -0.52 -23.26 -21.84
CA PRO A 602 -1.04 -21.94 -22.19
C PRO A 602 -1.44 -21.85 -23.66
N SER A 603 -2.64 -21.31 -23.94
CA SER A 603 -3.19 -21.28 -25.30
C SER A 603 -2.31 -20.52 -26.29
N CYS A 604 -1.53 -19.55 -25.83
CA CYS A 604 -0.60 -18.80 -26.67
C CYS A 604 0.61 -19.61 -27.16
N VAL A 605 0.99 -20.68 -26.45
CA VAL A 605 2.04 -21.63 -26.85
C VAL A 605 1.43 -22.68 -27.76
N TYR A 606 0.37 -23.35 -27.30
CA TYR A 606 -0.34 -24.39 -28.05
C TYR A 606 -0.77 -23.95 -29.45
N ALA A 607 -1.26 -22.70 -29.58
CA ALA A 607 -1.75 -22.19 -30.86
C ALA A 607 -0.65 -21.71 -31.82
N CYS A 608 0.63 -21.80 -31.48
CA CYS A 608 1.71 -21.35 -32.36
C CYS A 608 2.00 -22.38 -33.47
N PRO A 609 1.65 -22.14 -34.75
CA PRO A 609 1.83 -23.16 -35.79
C PRO A 609 3.26 -23.24 -36.31
N HIS A 610 4.16 -22.39 -35.81
CA HIS A 610 5.56 -22.30 -36.23
C HIS A 610 6.53 -22.73 -35.13
N ASP A 611 6.03 -23.24 -33.99
CA ASP A 611 6.86 -23.63 -32.85
C ASP A 611 7.80 -22.48 -32.42
N ALA A 612 7.26 -21.26 -32.43
CA ALA A 612 8.01 -20.03 -32.17
C ALA A 612 7.73 -19.45 -30.78
N ALA A 613 6.63 -19.82 -30.12
CA ALA A 613 6.26 -19.29 -28.81
C ALA A 613 6.53 -20.35 -27.75
N HIS A 614 7.32 -20.00 -26.72
CA HIS A 614 7.67 -20.94 -25.65
C HIS A 614 7.55 -20.28 -24.28
N ARG A 615 7.14 -21.08 -23.29
CA ARG A 615 7.19 -20.72 -21.89
C ARG A 615 8.44 -21.29 -21.27
N VAL A 616 9.27 -20.42 -20.71
CA VAL A 616 10.59 -20.79 -20.22
C VAL A 616 10.82 -20.26 -18.83
N GLU A 617 11.47 -21.04 -17.98
CA GLU A 617 12.09 -20.52 -16.78
C GLU A 617 13.42 -19.85 -17.20
N PRO A 618 13.62 -18.55 -16.92
CA PRO A 618 14.76 -17.80 -17.45
C PRO A 618 16.13 -18.39 -17.09
N LEU A 619 16.28 -18.87 -15.85
CA LEU A 619 17.54 -19.42 -15.33
C LEU A 619 18.01 -20.63 -16.12
N THR A 620 17.13 -21.60 -16.32
CA THR A 620 17.44 -22.85 -17.02
C THR A 620 17.59 -22.61 -18.53
N PHE A 621 16.69 -21.82 -19.10
CA PHE A 621 16.66 -21.60 -20.54
C PHE A 621 17.82 -20.75 -21.06
N PHE A 622 18.14 -19.65 -20.39
CA PHE A 622 19.26 -18.80 -20.81
C PHE A 622 20.60 -19.27 -20.22
N GLY A 623 20.61 -19.82 -19.00
CA GLY A 623 21.84 -20.33 -18.37
C GLY A 623 22.54 -21.44 -19.17
N SER A 624 21.76 -22.35 -19.76
CA SER A 624 22.29 -23.40 -20.66
C SER A 624 22.94 -22.84 -21.93
N LYS A 625 22.50 -21.67 -22.40
CA LYS A 625 23.05 -20.98 -23.58
C LYS A 625 24.30 -20.14 -23.29
N PHE A 626 24.51 -19.74 -22.04
CA PHE A 626 25.73 -19.02 -21.61
C PHE A 626 26.91 -19.94 -21.26
N GLY A 627 26.81 -21.24 -21.51
CA GLY A 627 27.92 -22.19 -21.28
C GLY A 627 28.10 -22.61 -19.83
N LEU A 628 27.11 -22.36 -18.95
CA LEU A 628 27.07 -22.94 -17.61
C LEU A 628 26.73 -24.43 -17.73
N ARG A 629 27.76 -25.28 -17.83
CA ARG A 629 27.61 -26.72 -17.63
C ARG A 629 27.13 -26.95 -16.19
N ALA A 630 25.89 -27.39 -16.03
CA ALA A 630 25.50 -28.10 -14.81
C ALA A 630 26.40 -29.34 -14.73
N GLU A 631 27.35 -29.35 -13.79
CA GLU A 631 28.07 -30.58 -13.47
C GLU A 631 27.05 -31.61 -12.98
N SER A 632 26.83 -32.62 -13.81
CA SER A 632 26.02 -33.78 -13.47
C SER A 632 26.66 -34.47 -12.26
N ARG A 633 26.06 -34.33 -11.08
CA ARG A 633 26.31 -35.26 -9.97
C ARG A 633 25.69 -36.60 -10.33
N ALA A 634 26.54 -37.52 -10.78
CA ALA A 634 26.24 -38.93 -10.87
C ALA A 634 25.81 -39.49 -9.51
N GLY A 635 24.74 -40.30 -9.48
CA GLY A 635 24.50 -41.26 -8.41
C GLY A 635 23.06 -41.37 -7.90
N THR A 636 22.14 -41.90 -8.71
CA THR A 636 21.19 -42.96 -8.30
C THR A 636 20.52 -43.54 -9.56
N ALA A 637 20.64 -44.85 -9.76
CA ALA A 637 20.14 -45.58 -10.92
C ALA A 637 18.60 -45.54 -11.04
N PRO A 638 18.04 -45.52 -12.27
CA PRO A 638 16.60 -45.70 -12.46
C PRO A 638 16.22 -47.18 -12.28
N VAL A 639 15.19 -47.42 -11.47
CA VAL A 639 14.49 -48.71 -11.37
C VAL A 639 13.81 -48.99 -12.71
N ALA A 640 14.17 -50.10 -13.34
CA ALA A 640 13.54 -50.60 -14.55
C ALA A 640 12.07 -50.99 -14.29
N ALA A 641 11.13 -50.40 -15.04
CA ALA A 641 9.78 -50.94 -15.20
C ALA A 641 9.74 -51.77 -16.48
N ALA A 642 9.43 -53.05 -16.31
CA ALA A 642 9.41 -54.07 -17.34
C ALA A 642 8.34 -53.85 -18.42
N ALA A 643 8.66 -54.38 -19.59
CA ALA A 643 7.86 -54.43 -20.81
C ALA A 643 6.45 -55.00 -20.63
N ASN A 644 5.53 -54.54 -21.48
CA ASN A 644 4.45 -55.39 -21.97
C ASN A 644 4.07 -54.96 -23.40
N GLU A 645 4.71 -55.61 -24.37
CA GLU A 645 4.26 -55.64 -25.77
C GLU A 645 3.15 -56.69 -25.92
N ARG A 646 1.97 -56.26 -26.35
CA ARG A 646 0.99 -57.00 -27.18
C ARG A 646 0.32 -55.92 -28.03
N GLY A 647 0.58 -55.76 -29.32
CA GLY A 647 0.43 -56.76 -30.37
C GLY A 647 -1.04 -56.83 -30.79
N VAL A 648 -1.48 -55.97 -31.72
CA VAL A 648 -2.66 -56.22 -32.56
C VAL A 648 -2.45 -55.63 -33.95
N ASP A 649 -2.75 -56.50 -34.91
CA ASP A 649 -2.61 -56.49 -36.35
C ASP A 649 -3.30 -55.36 -37.13
N ALA A 650 -2.81 -55.20 -38.36
CA ALA A 650 -3.46 -54.53 -39.46
C ALA A 650 -4.78 -55.21 -39.87
N THR A 651 -5.79 -54.44 -40.30
CA THR A 651 -6.49 -54.57 -41.61
C THR A 651 -7.83 -53.82 -41.64
N SER A 652 -8.02 -53.06 -42.73
CA SER A 652 -9.25 -52.79 -43.48
C SER A 652 -10.62 -52.71 -42.76
N LYS A 653 -11.27 -51.54 -42.80
CA LYS A 653 -12.35 -51.21 -43.75
C LYS A 653 -12.84 -49.78 -43.53
#